data_AF-A0A0N9NC77-F1
#
_entry.id   AF-A0A0N9NC77-F1
#
_cell.length_a   1.000
_cell.length_b   1.000
_cell.length_c   1.000
_cell.angle_alpha   90.00
_cell.angle_beta   90.00
_cell.angle_gamma   90.00
#
_symmetry.space_group_name_H-M   'P 1'
#
loop_
_entity.id
_entity.type
_entity.pdbx_description
1 polymer ?
#
loop_
_entity_poly.entity_id
_entity_poly.type
_entity_poly.pdbx_seq_one_letter_code
_entity_poly.pdbx_strand_id
1 'polypeptide(L)'
;MTASVTDRANGFETELSEAFAGADLVFELTLSPQRLESAREQIGALMGEIPAGAYIALLMRYPALTVTALVGHATLRSSAPEVGFWDGFWAAIGRDRDKSFEAVVDQLFGDMLGQFGLRDVEGLRETSVVPLLDLHAGLTAETVSAIVAAVEGHVAAGHEPRGTAILDRVTEPGFAHRRAELPDGYWMLFQHAPALAVGILNRITDLLVATVAHPDEWALDAITPTTADLPPAVLTAVIDRLRTKPFLEGDAAQRLCTVGFPRLRLNDADGEIQVLIPGGQIDALWRVWNGEAPEQGRVPAGESAAVPVTVAVRESVLVDLDSGIRRVLPIFHPSDPIVVFGADGRAVSRFESLPAGEVTVLVPHDVDLVSGTRAKIAVTDRRPAPWDGWELRVVDLAGHRELRVKRDGKLGRTRRILPTETPTYALPETVTGVTTLGGERVYGERPLVDLPVHDGDDVKEWRVRVRRAGTREWLVDYPWASADYVTSADPFDGLDEPLVGRYEIAAGDSYGLDLRLTVVIAEGLEVAHDPAFRLPQAAGLTTSTTELSAETDLVIAEADLDFGPEDITRVTTVSGHDVDLELSVRPPHAEIRFEHPGRPAVWRTELPEIGVDDTAAGRLTVRVPGALDVSFALLDGDGDIVREWEAQSQAGTEFSIGTRTVTEAAKRLLRGSLVALIEDENGDSDEAEVALVVRTATVVEPNSADRTGDDLTAAWLRLDALPAPDFAAPTDDEPAEEPADALEEDSNDQSDETADDVLLVDPTASLLALGDSPVAPARIPTLMIRSGLAESVFTVPADYGRAHPNPYIGCTLATAAVVDASAPGRDDVQSYLATRGGDDLLRLIASGRMGDPRTGVFDRNVLAVGAMGRDQVEVLFERFRIVPGPLVDVDMRTAATIEAFHRRDEWMADPVSQVAPLYVNKMLRDVRRASHELYDLIAARNEALDGVDTIANPWMLLSMQSMAFAAIGRLQAYGRLKQPVLDAEGRAIWAKLADYCPAMVAADLLLANAVVVRADALDKVRAAKAAEK
;
A
#
# COMPACT_ATOMS: atom_id res chain seq x y z
N MET A 1 25.18 50.32 36.09
CA MET A 1 24.02 51.08 35.59
C MET A 1 23.13 50.09 34.89
N THR A 2 21.94 49.80 35.44
CA THR A 2 20.94 48.94 34.82
C THR A 2 20.28 49.71 33.66
N ALA A 3 20.26 49.12 32.46
CA ALA A 3 19.59 49.72 31.30
C ALA A 3 18.10 50.01 31.60
N SER A 4 17.55 51.09 31.04
CA SER A 4 16.12 51.42 31.22
C SER A 4 15.23 50.32 30.63
N VAL A 5 13.96 50.25 31.04
CA VAL A 5 12.99 49.27 30.50
C VAL A 5 12.85 49.46 28.98
N THR A 6 12.75 50.71 28.53
CA THR A 6 12.67 51.07 27.11
C THR A 6 13.93 50.67 26.33
N ASP A 7 15.13 50.84 26.90
CA ASP A 7 16.39 50.47 26.22
C ASP A 7 16.49 48.95 26.05
N ARG A 8 16.09 48.17 27.06
CA ARG A 8 16.05 46.70 26.97
C ARG A 8 15.04 46.23 25.93
N ALA A 9 13.85 46.83 25.92
CA ALA A 9 12.81 46.53 24.93
C ALA A 9 13.23 46.86 23.50
N ASN A 10 13.92 47.99 23.27
CA ASN A 10 14.43 48.33 21.93
C ASN A 10 15.46 47.30 21.43
N GLY A 11 16.34 46.81 22.32
CA GLY A 11 17.29 45.75 21.99
C GLY A 11 16.58 44.44 21.63
N PHE A 12 15.61 44.04 22.45
CA PHE A 12 14.81 42.82 22.23
C PHE A 12 13.98 42.90 20.94
N GLU A 13 13.36 44.05 20.66
CA GLU A 13 12.61 44.30 19.43
C GLU A 13 13.47 44.15 18.19
N THR A 14 14.70 44.67 18.22
CA THR A 14 15.64 44.59 17.09
C THR A 14 16.06 43.14 16.85
N GLU A 15 16.45 42.43 17.92
CA GLU A 15 16.83 41.02 17.84
C GLU A 15 15.68 40.14 17.34
N LEU A 16 14.46 40.35 17.84
CA LEU A 16 13.28 39.58 17.40
C LEU A 16 12.88 39.92 15.96
N SER A 17 12.97 41.19 15.56
CA SER A 17 12.68 41.60 14.19
C SER A 17 13.65 40.95 13.18
N GLU A 18 14.94 40.88 13.52
CA GLU A 18 15.93 40.17 12.72
C GLU A 18 15.67 38.66 12.69
N ALA A 19 15.30 38.07 13.84
CA ALA A 19 14.99 36.65 13.92
C ALA A 19 13.78 36.25 13.07
N PHE A 20 12.77 37.13 12.92
CA PHE A 20 11.58 36.85 12.12
C PHE A 20 11.88 36.73 10.61
N ALA A 21 13.04 37.22 10.15
CA ALA A 21 13.43 37.09 8.76
C ALA A 21 13.59 35.61 8.37
N GLY A 22 12.78 35.17 7.41
CA GLY A 22 12.83 33.80 6.86
C GLY A 22 11.94 32.76 7.56
N ALA A 23 11.15 33.15 8.58
CA ALA A 23 10.16 32.27 9.20
C ALA A 23 8.75 32.55 8.69
N ASP A 24 7.94 31.50 8.52
CA ASP A 24 6.52 31.64 8.17
C ASP A 24 5.64 31.65 9.43
N LEU A 25 6.02 30.90 10.46
CA LEU A 25 5.41 30.90 11.80
C LEU A 25 6.44 31.20 12.90
N VAL A 26 6.02 31.91 13.96
CA VAL A 26 6.85 32.20 15.14
C VAL A 26 7.39 30.93 15.81
N PHE A 27 6.63 29.84 15.75
CA PHE A 27 7.04 28.52 16.23
C PHE A 27 8.35 28.00 15.61
N GLU A 28 8.71 28.43 14.40
CA GLU A 28 9.93 28.00 13.68
C GLU A 28 11.20 28.67 14.23
N LEU A 29 11.07 29.79 14.94
CA LEU A 29 12.18 30.66 15.36
C LEU A 29 13.09 30.08 16.46
N THR A 30 12.84 28.84 16.88
CA THR A 30 13.61 28.13 17.92
C THR A 30 13.79 28.91 19.24
N LEU A 31 12.82 29.76 19.61
CA LEU A 31 12.89 30.52 20.86
C LEU A 31 12.77 29.60 22.07
N SER A 32 13.65 29.77 23.06
CA SER A 32 13.57 29.00 24.31
C SER A 32 12.37 29.43 25.17
N PRO A 33 11.83 28.54 26.02
CA PRO A 33 10.76 28.90 26.96
C PRO A 33 11.07 30.15 27.80
N GLN A 34 12.33 30.30 28.25
CA GLN A 34 12.76 31.46 29.03
C GLN A 34 12.75 32.76 28.22
N ARG A 35 13.04 32.70 26.90
CA ARG A 35 12.93 33.87 26.02
C ARG A 35 11.48 34.29 25.83
N LEU A 36 10.56 33.33 25.67
CA LEU A 36 9.12 33.60 25.57
C LEU A 36 8.57 34.25 26.86
N GLU A 37 8.99 33.76 28.02
CA GLU A 37 8.66 34.37 29.32
C GLU A 37 9.23 35.79 29.43
N SER A 38 10.48 35.98 29.02
CA SER A 38 11.14 37.30 29.05
C SER A 38 10.43 38.32 28.15
N ALA A 39 9.97 37.91 26.96
CA ALA A 39 9.20 38.78 26.06
C ALA A 39 7.87 39.22 26.71
N ARG A 40 7.17 38.27 27.34
CA ARG A 40 5.92 38.52 28.06
C ARG A 40 6.12 39.48 29.23
N GLU A 41 7.16 39.28 30.05
CA GLU A 41 7.50 40.18 31.15
C GLU A 41 7.85 41.59 30.67
N GLN A 42 8.58 41.72 29.55
CA GLN A 42 8.94 43.03 28.98
C GLN A 42 7.73 43.80 28.46
N ILE A 43 6.81 43.14 27.75
CA ILE A 43 5.51 43.74 27.37
C ILE A 43 4.75 44.19 28.61
N GLY A 44 4.69 43.33 29.63
CA GLY A 44 4.12 43.66 30.92
C GLY A 44 4.73 44.93 31.50
N ALA A 45 6.06 45.05 31.56
CA ALA A 45 6.74 46.23 32.09
C ALA A 45 6.44 47.51 31.28
N LEU A 46 6.49 47.44 29.95
CA LEU A 46 6.20 48.59 29.06
C LEU A 46 4.77 49.11 29.22
N MET A 47 3.80 48.22 29.40
CA MET A 47 2.41 48.59 29.68
C MET A 47 2.26 49.40 30.98
N GLY A 48 3.26 49.39 31.86
CA GLY A 48 3.27 50.19 33.10
C GLY A 48 3.87 51.57 32.97
N GLU A 49 4.61 51.83 31.90
CA GLU A 49 5.19 53.14 31.62
C GLU A 49 4.28 54.01 30.74
N ILE A 50 3.29 53.41 30.07
CA ILE A 50 2.36 54.09 29.18
C ILE A 50 1.00 54.39 29.86
N PRO A 51 0.35 55.52 29.52
CA PRO A 51 -1.02 55.80 29.97
C PRO A 51 -2.02 54.78 29.43
N ALA A 52 -3.08 54.50 30.20
CA ALA A 52 -4.20 53.66 29.76
C ALA A 52 -4.79 54.18 28.44
N GLY A 53 -5.00 53.29 27.47
CA GLY A 53 -5.51 53.63 26.13
C GLY A 53 -4.45 54.04 25.09
N ALA A 54 -3.16 54.12 25.46
CA ALA A 54 -2.06 54.38 24.51
C ALA A 54 -1.49 53.11 23.82
N TYR A 55 -2.27 52.02 23.78
CA TYR A 55 -1.82 50.70 23.32
C TYR A 55 -1.41 50.67 21.85
N ILE A 56 -2.05 51.45 20.98
CA ILE A 56 -1.67 51.52 19.55
C ILE A 56 -0.21 51.99 19.42
N ALA A 57 0.21 52.99 20.19
CA ALA A 57 1.58 53.50 20.13
C ALA A 57 2.61 52.49 20.66
N LEU A 58 2.21 51.64 21.61
CA LEU A 58 3.04 50.54 22.10
C LEU A 58 3.22 49.48 21.00
N LEU A 59 2.12 48.98 20.44
CA LEU A 59 2.12 47.92 19.43
C LEU A 59 2.86 48.34 18.16
N MET A 60 2.67 49.58 17.69
CA MET A 60 3.36 50.10 16.51
C MET A 60 4.85 50.33 16.74
N ARG A 61 5.30 50.47 18.00
CA ARG A 61 6.71 50.67 18.36
C ARG A 61 7.43 49.37 18.67
N TYR A 62 6.71 48.39 19.20
CA TYR A 62 7.24 47.08 19.60
C TYR A 62 6.44 45.90 19.02
N PRO A 63 6.21 45.85 17.69
CA PRO A 63 5.40 44.79 17.09
C PRO A 63 6.02 43.39 17.26
N ALA A 64 7.35 43.21 17.09
CA ALA A 64 7.98 41.90 17.21
C ALA A 64 7.93 41.35 18.65
N LEU A 65 8.18 42.22 19.63
CA LEU A 65 8.07 41.89 21.04
C LEU A 65 6.63 41.54 21.42
N THR A 66 5.63 42.27 20.89
CA THR A 66 4.22 41.97 21.15
C THR A 66 3.82 40.61 20.58
N VAL A 67 4.15 40.35 19.31
CA VAL A 67 3.89 39.06 18.68
C VAL A 67 4.50 37.93 19.49
N THR A 68 5.78 38.05 19.85
CA THR A 68 6.50 37.05 20.65
C THR A 68 5.89 36.84 22.03
N ALA A 69 5.45 37.91 22.71
CA ALA A 69 4.82 37.82 24.03
C ALA A 69 3.46 37.11 24.00
N LEU A 70 2.61 37.43 23.02
CA LEU A 70 1.28 36.83 22.87
C LEU A 70 1.37 35.37 22.43
N VAL A 71 2.19 35.09 21.42
CA VAL A 71 2.45 33.72 20.94
C VAL A 71 3.18 32.90 22.00
N GLY A 72 4.13 33.50 22.71
CA GLY A 72 4.80 32.86 23.84
C GLY A 72 3.84 32.49 24.97
N HIS A 73 2.83 33.33 25.24
CA HIS A 73 1.77 32.96 26.17
C HIS A 73 0.91 31.81 25.64
N ALA A 74 0.54 31.81 24.35
CA ALA A 74 -0.17 30.69 23.72
C ALA A 74 0.64 29.38 23.76
N THR A 75 1.97 29.46 23.64
CA THR A 75 2.87 28.30 23.68
C THR A 75 2.99 27.70 25.08
N LEU A 76 3.10 28.57 26.11
CA LEU A 76 3.39 28.17 27.49
C LEU A 76 2.13 27.90 28.34
N ARG A 77 0.95 28.28 27.87
CA ARG A 77 -0.30 28.07 28.63
C ARG A 77 -0.65 26.59 28.71
N SER A 78 -1.27 26.21 29.83
CA SER A 78 -2.02 24.95 29.90
C SER A 78 -3.37 25.12 29.18
N SER A 79 -3.83 24.09 28.47
CA SER A 79 -5.14 24.11 27.79
C SER A 79 -6.32 23.88 28.74
N ALA A 80 -6.08 23.83 30.06
CA ALA A 80 -7.14 23.66 31.06
C ALA A 80 -8.23 24.74 30.89
N PRO A 81 -9.50 24.35 30.72
CA PRO A 81 -10.57 25.27 30.29
C PRO A 81 -10.97 26.32 31.34
N GLU A 82 -10.42 26.25 32.56
CA GLU A 82 -10.76 27.14 33.67
C GLU A 82 -10.18 28.55 33.54
N VAL A 83 -9.15 28.76 32.69
CA VAL A 83 -8.53 30.06 32.46
C VAL A 83 -8.49 30.36 30.96
N GLY A 84 -9.34 31.28 30.49
CA GLY A 84 -9.32 31.74 29.11
C GLY A 84 -7.98 32.41 28.75
N PHE A 85 -7.63 32.42 27.45
CA PHE A 85 -6.36 32.98 26.96
C PHE A 85 -6.03 34.35 27.57
N TRP A 86 -6.97 35.30 27.47
CA TRP A 86 -6.75 36.65 27.95
C TRP A 86 -6.60 36.73 29.47
N ASP A 87 -7.41 36.00 30.23
CA ASP A 87 -7.32 35.99 31.70
C ASP A 87 -5.96 35.44 32.16
N GLY A 88 -5.46 34.41 31.48
CA GLY A 88 -4.12 33.86 31.69
C GLY A 88 -3.01 34.85 31.32
N PHE A 89 -3.15 35.54 30.19
CA PHE A 89 -2.15 36.50 29.71
C PHE A 89 -1.98 37.65 30.70
N TRP A 90 -3.08 38.28 31.10
CA TRP A 90 -3.10 39.40 32.04
C TRP A 90 -2.55 39.01 33.42
N ALA A 91 -2.92 37.83 33.93
CA ALA A 91 -2.37 37.29 35.16
C ALA A 91 -0.86 37.06 35.05
N ALA A 92 -0.38 36.53 33.93
CA ALA A 92 1.02 36.22 33.71
C ALA A 92 1.93 37.47 33.60
N ILE A 93 1.38 38.62 33.17
CA ILE A 93 2.08 39.91 33.20
C ILE A 93 1.83 40.71 34.48
N GLY A 94 1.03 40.18 35.41
CA GLY A 94 0.74 40.80 36.70
C GLY A 94 -0.11 42.07 36.62
N ARG A 95 -1.08 42.13 35.69
CA ARG A 95 -1.94 43.31 35.48
C ARG A 95 -3.42 42.95 35.45
N ASP A 96 -4.26 43.95 35.73
CA ASP A 96 -5.71 43.83 35.55
C ASP A 96 -6.06 43.76 34.06
N ARG A 97 -7.11 42.99 33.74
CA ARG A 97 -7.57 42.77 32.38
C ARG A 97 -8.10 44.07 31.74
N ASP A 98 -7.52 44.47 30.62
CA ASP A 98 -7.96 45.63 29.82
C ASP A 98 -8.47 45.22 28.43
N LYS A 99 -9.80 45.25 28.25
CA LYS A 99 -10.46 44.91 26.98
C LYS A 99 -10.11 45.84 25.82
N SER A 100 -9.64 47.07 26.11
CA SER A 100 -9.25 47.99 25.05
C SER A 100 -7.94 47.56 24.38
N PHE A 101 -7.01 46.94 25.13
CA PHE A 101 -5.82 46.33 24.54
C PHE A 101 -6.19 45.12 23.69
N GLU A 102 -7.06 44.23 24.20
CA GLU A 102 -7.55 43.05 23.46
C GLU A 102 -8.15 43.45 22.10
N ALA A 103 -9.02 44.47 22.09
CA ALA A 103 -9.63 44.98 20.88
C ALA A 103 -8.62 45.60 19.89
N VAL A 104 -7.57 46.26 20.38
CA VAL A 104 -6.52 46.82 19.52
C VAL A 104 -5.65 45.70 18.94
N VAL A 105 -5.34 44.65 19.71
CA VAL A 105 -4.62 43.48 19.19
C VAL A 105 -5.45 42.79 18.11
N ASP A 106 -6.75 42.52 18.35
CA ASP A 106 -7.63 41.91 17.34
C ASP A 106 -7.66 42.71 16.02
N GLN A 107 -7.50 44.04 16.09
CA GLN A 107 -7.46 44.91 14.90
C GLN A 107 -6.11 44.92 14.18
N LEU A 108 -4.99 44.95 14.91
CA LEU A 108 -3.66 45.21 14.35
C LEU A 108 -2.77 43.97 14.20
N PHE A 109 -3.16 42.82 14.74
CA PHE A 109 -2.27 41.65 14.78
C PHE A 109 -1.88 41.15 13.39
N GLY A 110 -2.82 41.08 12.44
CA GLY A 110 -2.53 40.71 11.05
C GLY A 110 -1.52 41.66 10.39
N ASP A 111 -1.64 42.97 10.63
CA ASP A 111 -0.69 43.97 10.12
C ASP A 111 0.70 43.79 10.73
N MET A 112 0.79 43.49 12.03
CA MET A 112 2.07 43.20 12.70
C MET A 112 2.73 41.95 12.13
N LEU A 113 1.97 40.88 11.85
CA LEU A 113 2.51 39.67 11.20
C LEU A 113 3.01 39.99 9.79
N GLY A 114 2.18 40.68 8.99
CA GLY A 114 2.50 41.05 7.62
C GLY A 114 3.74 41.94 7.50
N GLN A 115 4.02 42.79 8.49
CA GLN A 115 5.25 43.60 8.55
C GLN A 115 6.52 42.74 8.52
N PHE A 116 6.48 41.52 9.06
CA PHE A 116 7.63 40.62 9.16
C PHE A 116 7.56 39.45 8.18
N GLY A 117 6.57 39.41 7.30
CA GLY A 117 6.36 38.28 6.39
C GLY A 117 5.81 37.01 7.06
N LEU A 118 5.39 37.09 8.32
CA LEU A 118 4.76 35.99 9.03
C LEU A 118 3.34 35.73 8.48
N ARG A 119 2.91 34.47 8.54
CA ARG A 119 1.63 34.02 8.00
C ARG A 119 0.41 34.63 8.71
N ASP A 120 -0.37 35.45 7.99
CA ASP A 120 -1.73 35.83 8.42
C ASP A 120 -2.79 34.90 7.77
N VAL A 121 -3.68 34.35 8.58
CA VAL A 121 -4.85 33.59 8.12
C VAL A 121 -6.10 34.32 8.59
N GLU A 122 -6.66 35.16 7.71
CA GLU A 122 -7.81 36.03 8.02
C GLU A 122 -9.00 35.26 8.65
N GLY A 123 -9.29 34.06 8.15
CA GLY A 123 -10.36 33.20 8.67
C GLY A 123 -10.18 32.76 10.13
N LEU A 124 -8.95 32.76 10.66
CA LEU A 124 -8.67 32.41 12.06
C LEU A 124 -8.85 33.59 13.03
N ARG A 125 -9.03 34.82 12.51
CA ARG A 125 -9.20 36.02 13.32
C ARG A 125 -10.57 36.70 13.20
N GLU A 126 -11.55 36.05 12.55
CA GLU A 126 -12.90 36.60 12.35
C GLU A 126 -13.62 36.95 13.66
N THR A 127 -13.44 36.14 14.70
CA THR A 127 -14.10 36.33 16.01
C THR A 127 -13.14 36.77 17.11
N SER A 128 -11.87 36.34 17.03
CA SER A 128 -10.78 36.71 17.95
C SER A 128 -9.45 36.28 17.34
N VAL A 129 -8.35 36.95 17.69
CA VAL A 129 -6.99 36.58 17.25
C VAL A 129 -6.47 35.27 17.85
N VAL A 130 -7.10 34.72 18.89
CA VAL A 130 -6.57 33.57 19.65
C VAL A 130 -6.27 32.34 18.78
N PRO A 131 -7.13 31.89 17.84
CA PRO A 131 -6.80 30.75 16.98
C PRO A 131 -5.57 31.01 16.08
N LEU A 132 -5.35 32.26 15.66
CA LEU A 132 -4.15 32.65 14.90
C LEU A 132 -2.90 32.64 15.79
N LEU A 133 -3.02 33.08 17.05
CA LEU A 133 -1.95 32.93 18.05
C LEU A 133 -1.61 31.46 18.31
N ASP A 134 -2.62 30.60 18.41
CA ASP A 134 -2.42 29.16 18.59
C ASP A 134 -1.71 28.51 17.38
N LEU A 135 -2.04 28.94 16.16
CA LEU A 135 -1.31 28.51 14.96
C LEU A 135 0.18 28.91 15.04
N HIS A 136 0.48 30.17 15.41
CA HIS A 136 1.86 30.63 15.56
C HIS A 136 2.60 30.02 16.75
N ALA A 137 1.87 29.56 17.78
CA ALA A 137 2.44 28.86 18.93
C ALA A 137 2.79 27.40 18.60
N GLY A 138 2.17 26.83 17.56
CA GLY A 138 2.40 25.47 17.12
C GLY A 138 1.95 24.42 18.14
N LEU A 139 2.85 23.50 18.51
CA LEU A 139 2.52 22.37 19.38
C LEU A 139 2.78 22.69 20.86
N THR A 140 1.72 22.75 21.67
CA THR A 140 1.82 22.87 23.13
C THR A 140 2.29 21.56 23.77
N ALA A 141 2.77 21.61 25.03
CA ALA A 141 3.22 20.42 25.75
C ALA A 141 2.15 19.32 25.89
N GLU A 142 0.87 19.71 26.03
CA GLU A 142 -0.27 18.78 26.07
C GLU A 142 -0.49 18.12 24.71
N THR A 143 -0.43 18.90 23.63
CA THR A 143 -0.52 18.41 22.25
C THR A 143 0.60 17.42 21.95
N VAL A 144 1.84 17.74 22.36
CA VAL A 144 3.00 16.84 22.23
C VAL A 144 2.78 15.54 23.03
N SER A 145 2.31 15.63 24.27
CA SER A 145 2.01 14.43 25.09
C SER A 145 0.96 13.52 24.43
N ALA A 146 -0.09 14.11 23.85
CA ALA A 146 -1.11 13.38 23.10
C ALA A 146 -0.54 12.75 21.81
N ILE A 147 0.33 13.46 21.08
CA ILE A 147 1.04 12.90 19.92
C ILE A 147 1.91 11.72 20.34
N VAL A 148 2.71 11.84 21.42
CA VAL A 148 3.53 10.73 21.94
C VAL A 148 2.65 9.53 22.28
N ALA A 149 1.48 9.73 22.90
CA ALA A 149 0.54 8.64 23.18
C ALA A 149 -0.04 8.00 21.90
N ALA A 150 -0.34 8.80 20.88
CA ALA A 150 -0.80 8.30 19.58
C ALA A 150 0.29 7.49 18.87
N VAL A 151 1.54 7.96 18.88
CA VAL A 151 2.70 7.22 18.36
C VAL A 151 2.89 5.91 19.14
N GLU A 152 2.84 5.96 20.47
CA GLU A 152 2.98 4.79 21.34
C GLU A 152 1.93 3.72 21.01
N GLY A 153 0.65 4.12 20.88
CA GLY A 153 -0.43 3.21 20.49
C GLY A 153 -0.28 2.65 19.07
N HIS A 154 0.18 3.48 18.13
CA HIS A 154 0.42 3.07 16.75
C HIS A 154 1.53 2.02 16.63
N VAL A 155 2.68 2.25 17.29
CA VAL A 155 3.83 1.34 17.29
C VAL A 155 3.54 0.07 18.09
N ALA A 156 2.90 0.17 19.25
CA ALA A 156 2.51 -0.98 20.06
C ALA A 156 1.54 -1.93 19.33
N ALA A 157 0.71 -1.41 18.43
CA ALA A 157 -0.16 -2.21 17.57
C ALA A 157 0.59 -2.89 16.40
N GLY A 158 1.91 -2.68 16.27
CA GLY A 158 2.72 -3.30 15.23
C GLY A 158 2.61 -2.60 13.88
N HIS A 159 2.25 -1.32 13.82
CA HIS A 159 2.30 -0.55 12.58
C HIS A 159 3.70 0.05 12.36
N GLU A 160 3.99 0.48 11.13
CA GLU A 160 5.27 1.12 10.80
C GLU A 160 5.51 2.34 11.68
N PRO A 161 6.66 2.45 12.38
CA PRO A 161 6.94 3.51 13.32
C PRO A 161 7.41 4.77 12.58
N ARG A 162 6.53 5.33 11.75
CA ARG A 162 6.74 6.56 10.98
C ARG A 162 5.55 7.50 11.13
N GLY A 163 5.83 8.80 11.16
CA GLY A 163 4.80 9.83 11.26
C GLY A 163 3.81 9.82 10.09
N THR A 164 4.31 9.63 8.86
CA THR A 164 3.47 9.48 7.66
C THR A 164 2.58 8.24 7.71
N ALA A 165 3.05 7.11 8.26
CA ALA A 165 2.24 5.91 8.43
C ALA A 165 1.08 6.13 9.43
N ILE A 166 1.27 6.93 10.48
CA ILE A 166 0.20 7.37 11.38
C ILE A 166 -0.84 8.17 10.59
N LEU A 167 -0.38 9.17 9.82
CA LEU A 167 -1.25 10.00 8.99
C LEU A 167 -2.03 9.19 7.96
N ASP A 168 -1.40 8.19 7.34
CA ASP A 168 -2.05 7.31 6.38
C ASP A 168 -3.22 6.56 7.01
N ARG A 169 -3.05 6.07 8.23
CA ARG A 169 -4.09 5.36 9.00
C ARG A 169 -5.21 6.28 9.49
N VAL A 170 -4.90 7.43 10.09
CA VAL A 170 -5.92 8.32 10.68
C VAL A 170 -6.70 9.13 9.65
N THR A 171 -6.23 9.17 8.40
CA THR A 171 -6.92 9.81 7.27
C THR A 171 -7.40 8.82 6.21
N GLU A 172 -7.35 7.51 6.50
CA GLU A 172 -7.84 6.49 5.60
C GLU A 172 -9.29 6.81 5.21
N PRO A 173 -9.61 6.96 3.90
CA PRO A 173 -10.97 7.28 3.48
C PRO A 173 -11.96 6.26 4.05
N GLY A 174 -13.08 6.73 4.59
CA GLY A 174 -14.05 5.89 5.30
C GLY A 174 -13.82 5.80 6.82
N PHE A 175 -12.61 6.03 7.33
CA PHE A 175 -12.27 5.89 8.76
C PHE A 175 -12.18 7.25 9.48
N ALA A 176 -13.15 8.14 9.24
CA ALA A 176 -13.10 9.52 9.74
C ALA A 176 -13.05 9.64 11.28
N HIS A 177 -13.52 8.64 12.02
CA HIS A 177 -13.45 8.60 13.49
C HIS A 177 -12.01 8.48 14.02
N ARG A 178 -11.09 7.88 13.26
CA ARG A 178 -9.67 7.79 13.62
C ARG A 178 -8.96 9.14 13.65
N ARG A 179 -9.55 10.17 13.03
CA ARG A 179 -9.04 11.54 13.08
C ARG A 179 -8.85 12.05 14.52
N ALA A 180 -9.71 11.61 15.43
CA ALA A 180 -9.65 11.99 16.85
C ALA A 180 -8.46 11.41 17.61
N GLU A 181 -7.70 10.48 17.01
CA GLU A 181 -6.48 9.91 17.62
C GLU A 181 -5.33 10.92 17.63
N LEU A 182 -5.34 11.91 16.73
CA LEU A 182 -4.43 13.06 16.78
C LEU A 182 -5.16 14.29 17.34
N PRO A 183 -4.50 15.09 18.18
CA PRO A 183 -5.13 16.23 18.84
C PRO A 183 -5.47 17.37 17.86
N ASP A 184 -6.48 18.16 18.18
CA ASP A 184 -6.94 19.29 17.34
C ASP A 184 -5.84 20.31 17.03
N GLY A 185 -4.92 20.55 17.98
CA GLY A 185 -3.77 21.44 17.78
C GLY A 185 -2.85 20.95 16.65
N TYR A 186 -2.67 19.63 16.52
CA TYR A 186 -1.93 19.06 15.38
C TYR A 186 -2.68 19.30 14.07
N TRP A 187 -3.99 19.10 14.05
CA TRP A 187 -4.79 19.29 12.84
C TRP A 187 -4.87 20.75 12.39
N MET A 188 -4.88 21.69 13.33
CA MET A 188 -4.76 23.13 13.04
C MET A 188 -3.44 23.42 12.33
N LEU A 189 -2.32 22.92 12.87
CA LEU A 189 -1.02 23.06 12.22
C LEU A 189 -1.00 22.39 10.86
N PHE A 190 -1.50 21.16 10.73
CA PHE A 190 -1.54 20.42 9.46
C PHE A 190 -2.37 21.13 8.38
N GLN A 191 -3.50 21.75 8.77
CA GLN A 191 -4.36 22.46 7.83
C GLN A 191 -3.68 23.70 7.24
N HIS A 192 -2.92 24.43 8.05
CA HIS A 192 -2.34 25.71 7.66
C HIS A 192 -0.87 25.58 7.23
N ALA A 193 -0.06 24.78 7.91
CA ALA A 193 1.35 24.53 7.62
C ALA A 193 1.66 23.01 7.54
N PRO A 194 1.18 22.28 6.52
CA PRO A 194 1.29 20.82 6.45
C PRO A 194 2.72 20.29 6.34
N ALA A 195 3.61 20.94 5.58
CA ALA A 195 5.00 20.48 5.47
C ALA A 195 5.68 20.46 6.85
N LEU A 196 5.48 21.53 7.62
CA LEU A 196 5.93 21.65 9.01
C LEU A 196 5.27 20.61 9.91
N ALA A 197 3.94 20.43 9.83
CA ALA A 197 3.22 19.46 10.64
C ALA A 197 3.66 18.00 10.39
N VAL A 198 3.88 17.64 9.13
CA VAL A 198 4.38 16.31 8.72
C VAL A 198 5.82 16.13 9.19
N GLY A 199 6.67 17.13 8.95
CA GLY A 199 8.09 17.11 9.36
C GLY A 199 8.25 16.93 10.87
N ILE A 200 7.49 17.67 11.69
CA ILE A 200 7.56 17.54 13.16
C ILE A 200 7.05 16.17 13.62
N LEU A 201 5.95 15.66 13.05
CA LEU A 201 5.43 14.36 13.43
C LEU A 201 6.43 13.23 13.11
N ASN A 202 7.07 13.29 11.95
CA ASN A 202 8.16 12.38 11.59
C ASN A 202 9.31 12.47 12.60
N ARG A 203 9.82 13.68 12.91
CA ARG A 203 10.94 13.87 13.84
C ARG A 203 10.63 13.44 15.27
N ILE A 204 9.42 13.71 15.77
CA ILE A 204 8.97 13.20 17.07
C ILE A 204 8.98 11.67 17.03
N THR A 205 8.44 11.06 15.97
CA THR A 205 8.40 9.60 15.83
C THR A 205 9.80 9.00 15.76
N ASP A 206 10.68 9.55 14.93
CA ASP A 206 12.06 9.09 14.74
C ASP A 206 12.86 9.19 16.05
N LEU A 207 12.72 10.30 16.79
CA LEU A 207 13.34 10.48 18.10
C LEU A 207 12.85 9.43 19.10
N LEU A 208 11.54 9.21 19.19
CA LEU A 208 10.96 8.22 20.11
C LEU A 208 11.48 6.81 19.79
N VAL A 209 11.49 6.43 18.52
CA VAL A 209 12.03 5.15 18.04
C VAL A 209 13.51 5.02 18.36
N ALA A 210 14.30 6.06 18.11
CA ALA A 210 15.75 6.06 18.35
C ALA A 210 16.09 5.87 19.83
N THR A 211 15.32 6.46 20.76
CA THR A 211 15.52 6.27 22.21
C THR A 211 15.32 4.83 22.68
N VAL A 212 14.59 4.01 21.92
CA VAL A 212 14.34 2.59 22.21
C VAL A 212 15.28 1.68 21.41
N ALA A 213 15.54 2.01 20.15
CA ALA A 213 16.41 1.23 19.26
C ALA A 213 17.89 1.33 19.68
N HIS A 214 18.34 2.53 20.07
CA HIS A 214 19.74 2.85 20.40
C HIS A 214 19.82 3.69 21.70
N PRO A 215 19.47 3.11 22.86
CA PRO A 215 19.31 3.86 24.11
C PRO A 215 20.60 4.54 24.60
N ASP A 216 21.77 3.96 24.31
CA ASP A 216 23.07 4.54 24.69
C ASP A 216 23.43 5.76 23.83
N GLU A 217 23.16 5.70 22.52
CA GLU A 217 23.43 6.78 21.55
C GLU A 217 22.46 7.97 21.73
N TRP A 218 21.21 7.66 22.08
CA TRP A 218 20.10 8.61 22.21
C TRP A 218 19.66 8.82 23.66
N ALA A 219 20.62 8.86 24.58
CA ALA A 219 20.36 9.18 25.99
C ALA A 219 19.72 10.57 26.14
N LEU A 220 18.64 10.68 26.94
CA LEU A 220 17.82 11.89 27.05
C LEU A 220 18.61 13.17 27.38
N ASP A 221 19.66 13.07 28.18
CA ASP A 221 20.46 14.23 28.59
C ASP A 221 21.48 14.69 27.52
N ALA A 222 21.73 13.88 26.49
CA ALA A 222 22.62 14.19 25.36
C ALA A 222 21.87 14.74 24.13
N ILE A 223 20.55 14.70 24.15
CA ILE A 223 19.70 15.17 23.05
C ILE A 223 19.55 16.68 23.11
N THR A 224 19.91 17.37 22.04
CA THR A 224 19.76 18.82 21.88
C THR A 224 18.74 19.14 20.79
N PRO A 225 18.23 20.39 20.72
CA PRO A 225 17.43 20.83 19.59
C PRO A 225 18.12 20.51 18.28
N THR A 226 19.43 20.77 18.19
CA THR A 226 20.31 20.57 17.02
C THR A 226 20.44 19.12 16.53
N THR A 227 20.37 18.14 17.44
CA THR A 227 20.52 16.71 17.09
C THR A 227 19.18 16.02 16.84
N ALA A 228 18.11 16.45 17.52
CA ALA A 228 16.76 15.92 17.34
C ALA A 228 16.01 16.60 16.18
N ASP A 229 16.50 17.76 15.73
CA ASP A 229 15.85 18.57 14.71
C ASP A 229 14.42 19.01 15.03
N LEU A 230 14.17 19.21 16.33
CA LEU A 230 12.92 19.68 16.88
C LEU A 230 13.06 21.09 17.48
N PRO A 231 12.03 21.95 17.36
CA PRO A 231 12.00 23.23 18.06
C PRO A 231 12.17 23.04 19.57
N PRO A 232 12.91 23.92 20.29
CA PRO A 232 13.28 23.72 21.69
C PRO A 232 12.09 23.48 22.63
N ALA A 233 10.96 24.17 22.40
CA ALA A 233 9.74 24.00 23.18
C ALA A 233 9.13 22.59 22.99
N VAL A 234 9.10 22.08 21.76
CA VAL A 234 8.62 20.71 21.45
C VAL A 234 9.56 19.68 22.04
N LEU A 235 10.88 19.85 21.84
CA LEU A 235 11.86 18.91 22.38
C LEU A 235 11.78 18.83 23.91
N THR A 236 11.66 19.97 24.59
CA THR A 236 11.52 20.01 26.05
C THR A 236 10.27 19.25 26.49
N ALA A 237 9.14 19.47 25.81
CA ALA A 237 7.90 18.74 26.08
C ALA A 237 8.03 17.22 25.85
N VAL A 238 8.73 16.79 24.79
CA VAL A 238 9.02 15.35 24.54
C VAL A 238 9.90 14.78 25.65
N ILE A 239 11.01 15.43 25.98
CA ILE A 239 11.94 14.95 27.03
C ILE A 239 11.24 14.87 28.39
N ASP A 240 10.48 15.90 28.78
CA ASP A 240 9.76 15.90 30.06
C ASP A 240 8.68 14.81 30.10
N ARG A 241 8.01 14.56 28.96
CA ARG A 241 7.06 13.45 28.81
C ARG A 241 7.74 12.09 28.95
N LEU A 242 8.94 11.90 28.38
CA LEU A 242 9.72 10.66 28.47
C LEU A 242 10.29 10.41 29.88
N ARG A 243 10.71 11.47 30.58
CA ARG A 243 11.14 11.40 31.98
C ARG A 243 10.01 10.98 32.91
N THR A 244 8.78 11.38 32.59
CA THR A 244 7.58 11.03 33.38
C THR A 244 7.11 9.60 33.10
N LYS A 245 7.07 9.21 31.82
CA LYS A 245 6.75 7.85 31.37
C LYS A 245 7.56 7.55 30.10
N PRO A 246 8.43 6.52 30.10
CA PRO A 246 9.22 6.16 28.93
C PRO A 246 8.34 5.73 27.76
N PHE A 247 8.87 5.86 26.54
CA PHE A 247 8.20 5.44 25.31
C PHE A 247 8.48 3.97 25.05
N LEU A 248 7.48 3.12 25.31
CA LEU A 248 7.59 1.65 25.25
C LEU A 248 8.74 1.10 26.14
N GLU A 249 8.66 -0.16 26.58
CA GLU A 249 9.72 -0.76 27.41
C GLU A 249 9.91 -2.26 27.09
N GLY A 250 11.16 -2.72 27.24
CA GLY A 250 11.55 -4.14 27.15
C GLY A 250 11.89 -4.64 25.74
N ASP A 251 12.32 -5.91 25.65
CA ASP A 251 12.82 -6.53 24.43
C ASP A 251 11.79 -6.58 23.28
N ALA A 252 10.50 -6.59 23.62
CA ALA A 252 9.42 -6.51 22.62
C ALA A 252 9.35 -5.11 22.00
N ALA A 253 9.52 -4.06 22.81
CA ALA A 253 9.56 -2.69 22.33
C ALA A 253 10.79 -2.43 21.44
N GLN A 254 11.95 -2.93 21.87
CA GLN A 254 13.17 -2.84 21.07
C GLN A 254 12.98 -3.51 19.72
N ARG A 255 12.41 -4.72 19.68
CA ARG A 255 12.05 -5.40 18.43
C ARG A 255 11.09 -4.58 17.57
N LEU A 256 10.03 -3.99 18.12
CA LEU A 256 9.11 -3.15 17.36
C LEU A 256 9.80 -1.91 16.72
N CYS A 257 10.84 -1.39 17.37
CA CYS A 257 11.58 -0.20 16.93
C CYS A 257 12.77 -0.52 16.01
N THR A 258 13.27 -1.75 16.01
CA THR A 258 14.42 -2.17 15.18
C THR A 258 14.03 -3.06 14.00
N VAL A 259 12.90 -3.77 14.09
CA VAL A 259 12.40 -4.59 12.98
C VAL A 259 12.03 -3.68 11.82
N GLY A 260 12.58 -3.99 10.64
CA GLY A 260 12.21 -3.30 9.41
C GLY A 260 10.74 -3.48 9.07
N PHE A 261 10.22 -2.58 8.23
CA PHE A 261 8.87 -2.69 7.66
C PHE A 261 8.93 -2.88 6.14
N PRO A 262 7.99 -3.65 5.56
CA PRO A 262 7.89 -3.77 4.11
C PRO A 262 7.69 -2.42 3.44
N ARG A 263 8.35 -2.18 2.30
CA ARG A 263 8.30 -0.90 1.60
C ARG A 263 8.12 -1.09 0.10
N LEU A 264 7.37 -0.19 -0.52
CA LEU A 264 7.21 -0.15 -1.96
C LEU A 264 8.38 0.59 -2.61
N ARG A 265 8.90 0.05 -3.70
CA ARG A 265 10.06 0.60 -4.40
C ARG A 265 9.97 0.35 -5.90
N LEU A 266 10.50 1.28 -6.68
CA LEU A 266 10.76 1.15 -8.10
C LEU A 266 12.21 0.66 -8.30
N ASN A 267 12.40 -0.37 -9.10
CA ASN A 267 13.70 -0.77 -9.64
C ASN A 267 13.89 -0.07 -10.99
N ASP A 268 14.83 0.87 -11.09
CA ASP A 268 14.97 1.69 -12.29
C ASP A 268 15.61 0.94 -13.47
N ALA A 269 16.41 -0.10 -13.19
CA ALA A 269 17.04 -0.92 -14.23
C ALA A 269 16.00 -1.66 -15.06
N ASP A 270 14.98 -2.21 -14.39
CA ASP A 270 13.97 -3.09 -15.02
C ASP A 270 12.57 -2.44 -15.10
N GLY A 271 12.38 -1.24 -14.56
CA GLY A 271 11.08 -0.56 -14.44
C GLY A 271 10.08 -1.26 -13.50
N GLU A 272 10.57 -2.18 -12.65
CA GLU A 272 9.75 -3.07 -11.85
C GLU A 272 9.29 -2.43 -10.53
N ILE A 273 8.04 -2.72 -10.14
CA ILE A 273 7.50 -2.30 -8.85
C ILE A 273 7.64 -3.45 -7.85
N GLN A 274 8.37 -3.25 -6.77
CA GLN A 274 8.72 -4.28 -5.80
C GLN A 274 8.30 -3.90 -4.38
N VAL A 275 7.88 -4.90 -3.62
CA VAL A 275 7.78 -4.85 -2.16
C VAL A 275 9.06 -5.42 -1.58
N LEU A 276 9.85 -4.57 -0.94
CA LEU A 276 11.04 -4.99 -0.20
C LEU A 276 10.63 -5.46 1.19
N ILE A 277 10.84 -6.75 1.48
CA ILE A 277 10.55 -7.38 2.77
C ILE A 277 11.85 -7.43 3.58
N PRO A 278 11.90 -6.78 4.75
CA PRO A 278 13.12 -6.71 5.54
C PRO A 278 13.44 -8.05 6.21
N GLY A 279 14.73 -8.38 6.26
CA GLY A 279 15.26 -9.53 6.98
C GLY A 279 15.06 -9.46 8.49
N GLY A 280 14.65 -10.58 9.08
CA GLY A 280 14.54 -10.74 10.54
C GLY A 280 15.84 -11.21 11.19
N GLN A 281 15.79 -11.56 12.48
CA GLN A 281 16.91 -12.21 13.18
C GLN A 281 17.11 -13.68 12.78
N ILE A 282 16.08 -14.28 12.21
CA ILE A 282 16.05 -15.67 11.74
C ILE A 282 15.43 -15.70 10.35
N ASP A 283 15.70 -16.77 9.61
CA ASP A 283 14.99 -17.05 8.36
C ASP A 283 13.48 -17.08 8.64
N ALA A 284 12.73 -16.42 7.78
CA ALA A 284 11.28 -16.38 7.87
C ALA A 284 10.66 -16.73 6.51
N LEU A 285 9.62 -17.56 6.51
CA LEU A 285 8.84 -17.83 5.32
C LEU A 285 7.65 -16.87 5.25
N TRP A 286 7.64 -16.03 4.22
CA TRP A 286 6.58 -15.03 4.02
C TRP A 286 5.62 -15.46 2.94
N ARG A 287 4.33 -15.21 3.16
CA ARG A 287 3.28 -15.24 2.14
C ARG A 287 2.86 -13.83 1.78
N VAL A 288 2.79 -13.52 0.50
CA VAL A 288 2.66 -12.16 -0.02
C VAL A 288 1.57 -12.10 -1.09
N TRP A 289 0.64 -11.15 -0.96
CA TRP A 289 -0.45 -10.94 -1.93
C TRP A 289 -0.13 -9.74 -2.82
N ASN A 290 0.64 -9.98 -3.89
CA ASN A 290 1.13 -8.95 -4.82
C ASN A 290 0.73 -9.18 -6.30
N GLY A 291 0.04 -10.28 -6.60
CA GLY A 291 -0.28 -10.71 -7.96
C GLY A 291 -1.68 -11.32 -8.06
N GLU A 292 -1.91 -12.06 -9.14
CA GLU A 292 -3.15 -12.86 -9.31
C GLU A 292 -3.29 -13.98 -8.29
N ALA A 293 -2.18 -14.43 -7.69
CA ALA A 293 -2.12 -15.44 -6.63
C ALA A 293 -1.14 -15.02 -5.51
N PRO A 294 -1.29 -15.57 -4.29
CA PRO A 294 -0.35 -15.33 -3.20
C PRO A 294 0.98 -16.04 -3.49
N GLU A 295 2.09 -15.32 -3.38
CA GLU A 295 3.44 -15.87 -3.54
C GLU A 295 4.01 -16.23 -2.17
N GLN A 296 4.82 -17.29 -2.11
CA GLN A 296 5.59 -17.63 -0.90
C GLN A 296 7.08 -17.47 -1.18
N GLY A 297 7.78 -16.79 -0.28
CA GLY A 297 9.21 -16.51 -0.42
C GLY A 297 9.91 -16.61 0.93
N ARG A 298 11.06 -17.29 0.95
CA ARG A 298 11.93 -17.30 2.12
C ARG A 298 12.73 -16.00 2.16
N VAL A 299 12.71 -15.35 3.32
CA VAL A 299 13.52 -14.18 3.62
C VAL A 299 14.62 -14.63 4.58
N PRO A 300 15.90 -14.67 4.15
CA PRO A 300 16.99 -15.11 5.02
C PRO A 300 17.19 -14.16 6.21
N ALA A 301 17.77 -14.69 7.29
CA ALA A 301 18.15 -13.86 8.43
C ALA A 301 19.10 -12.73 8.02
N GLY A 302 18.81 -11.49 8.42
CA GLY A 302 19.63 -10.32 8.10
C GLY A 302 19.54 -9.81 6.67
N GLU A 303 18.92 -10.56 5.74
CA GLU A 303 18.79 -10.21 4.33
C GLU A 303 17.35 -9.89 3.95
N SER A 304 17.16 -8.88 3.12
CA SER A 304 15.86 -8.47 2.62
C SER A 304 15.57 -9.17 1.31
N ALA A 305 14.30 -9.50 1.07
CA ALA A 305 13.84 -10.06 -0.18
C ALA A 305 12.99 -9.03 -0.94
N ALA A 306 13.24 -8.87 -2.23
CA ALA A 306 12.37 -8.09 -3.10
C ALA A 306 11.33 -9.03 -3.73
N VAL A 307 10.05 -8.68 -3.57
CA VAL A 307 8.93 -9.42 -4.16
C VAL A 307 8.15 -8.49 -5.09
N PRO A 308 8.02 -8.80 -6.37
CA PRO A 308 7.39 -7.89 -7.33
C PRO A 308 5.89 -7.79 -7.16
N VAL A 309 5.35 -6.67 -7.62
CA VAL A 309 3.91 -6.39 -7.72
C VAL A 309 3.55 -6.46 -9.19
N THR A 310 2.90 -7.56 -9.58
CA THR A 310 2.66 -7.92 -11.00
C THR A 310 1.27 -7.51 -11.48
N VAL A 311 0.38 -7.11 -10.58
CA VAL A 311 -0.93 -6.54 -10.93
C VAL A 311 -1.22 -5.33 -10.06
N ALA A 312 -2.09 -4.43 -10.55
CA ALA A 312 -2.54 -3.30 -9.76
C ALA A 312 -3.32 -3.80 -8.53
N VAL A 313 -2.70 -3.74 -7.35
CA VAL A 313 -3.34 -4.03 -6.06
C VAL A 313 -3.36 -2.78 -5.19
N ARG A 314 -4.45 -2.58 -4.45
CA ARG A 314 -4.62 -1.40 -3.57
C ARG A 314 -3.63 -1.40 -2.40
N GLU A 315 -3.29 -2.60 -1.94
CA GLU A 315 -2.36 -2.84 -0.85
C GLU A 315 -1.70 -4.21 -1.07
N SER A 316 -0.45 -4.31 -0.66
CA SER A 316 0.24 -5.58 -0.50
C SER A 316 0.01 -6.07 0.93
N VAL A 317 -0.32 -7.34 1.08
CA VAL A 317 -0.45 -7.96 2.39
C VAL A 317 0.61 -9.02 2.52
N LEU A 318 1.25 -9.07 3.69
CA LEU A 318 2.35 -9.97 3.98
C LEU A 318 2.07 -10.67 5.29
N VAL A 319 2.22 -12.00 5.31
CA VAL A 319 2.07 -12.81 6.52
C VAL A 319 3.34 -13.63 6.68
N ASP A 320 4.04 -13.42 7.79
CA ASP A 320 5.09 -14.30 8.26
C ASP A 320 4.43 -15.59 8.76
N LEU A 321 4.73 -16.70 8.09
CA LEU A 321 4.09 -18.00 8.35
C LEU A 321 4.66 -18.68 9.60
N ASP A 322 5.84 -18.26 10.05
CA ASP A 322 6.48 -18.80 11.26
C ASP A 322 5.97 -18.08 12.52
N SER A 323 5.82 -16.75 12.46
CA SER A 323 5.38 -15.95 13.61
C SER A 323 3.89 -15.58 13.61
N GLY A 324 3.20 -15.73 12.48
CA GLY A 324 1.83 -15.23 12.27
C GLY A 324 1.73 -13.70 12.22
N ILE A 325 2.86 -12.99 12.21
CA ILE A 325 2.87 -11.53 12.09
C ILE A 325 2.36 -11.15 10.71
N ARG A 326 1.44 -10.18 10.71
CA ARG A 326 0.86 -9.65 9.49
C ARG A 326 1.23 -8.19 9.29
N ARG A 327 1.61 -7.86 8.06
CA ARG A 327 1.89 -6.50 7.59
C ARG A 327 0.98 -6.17 6.42
N VAL A 328 0.57 -4.90 6.33
CA VAL A 328 -0.20 -4.36 5.20
C VAL A 328 0.53 -3.12 4.73
N LEU A 329 0.91 -3.12 3.45
CA LEU A 329 1.58 -2.03 2.78
C LEU A 329 0.61 -1.40 1.78
N PRO A 330 0.04 -0.21 2.06
CA PRO A 330 -0.81 0.48 1.10
C PRO A 330 -0.01 0.86 -0.15
N ILE A 331 -0.57 0.61 -1.34
CA ILE A 331 0.06 0.96 -2.61
C ILE A 331 -0.59 2.23 -3.18
N PHE A 332 -1.91 2.22 -3.43
CA PHE A 332 -2.66 3.40 -3.87
C PHE A 332 -4.12 3.35 -3.39
N HIS A 333 -4.79 4.50 -3.39
CA HIS A 333 -6.21 4.58 -3.10
C HIS A 333 -7.03 4.60 -4.41
N PRO A 334 -8.17 3.88 -4.54
CA PRO A 334 -8.93 3.84 -5.79
C PRO A 334 -9.43 5.20 -6.29
N SER A 335 -9.75 6.13 -5.36
CA SER A 335 -10.15 7.50 -5.72
C SER A 335 -8.98 8.44 -6.04
N ASP A 336 -7.75 7.97 -5.87
CA ASP A 336 -6.50 8.71 -6.09
C ASP A 336 -5.43 7.71 -6.59
N PRO A 337 -5.63 7.10 -7.78
CA PRO A 337 -4.82 5.99 -8.28
C PRO A 337 -3.48 6.49 -8.84
N ILE A 338 -2.56 6.82 -7.94
CA ILE A 338 -1.21 7.27 -8.28
C ILE A 338 -0.23 6.84 -7.19
N VAL A 339 0.93 6.34 -7.61
CA VAL A 339 2.12 6.18 -6.78
C VAL A 339 3.17 7.15 -7.29
N VAL A 340 3.84 7.87 -6.39
CA VAL A 340 4.93 8.79 -6.74
C VAL A 340 6.22 8.21 -6.17
N PHE A 341 7.25 8.12 -6.99
CA PHE A 341 8.57 7.65 -6.59
C PHE A 341 9.55 8.83 -6.55
N GLY A 342 10.36 8.87 -5.49
CA GLY A 342 11.48 9.79 -5.38
C GLY A 342 12.65 9.33 -6.25
N ALA A 343 13.68 10.17 -6.37
CA ALA A 343 14.88 9.85 -7.14
C ALA A 343 15.61 8.58 -6.64
N ASP A 344 15.44 8.20 -5.37
CA ASP A 344 16.02 6.98 -4.79
C ASP A 344 15.17 5.71 -5.05
N GLY A 345 14.12 5.83 -5.88
CA GLY A 345 13.17 4.78 -6.21
C GLY A 345 12.16 4.47 -5.10
N ARG A 346 12.22 5.14 -3.94
CA ARG A 346 11.25 4.89 -2.85
C ARG A 346 9.92 5.57 -3.13
N ALA A 347 8.83 4.91 -2.75
CA ALA A 347 7.51 5.53 -2.79
C ALA A 347 7.44 6.70 -1.80
N VAL A 348 7.04 7.87 -2.30
CA VAL A 348 6.88 9.11 -1.52
C VAL A 348 5.48 9.11 -0.92
N SER A 349 5.38 9.39 0.39
CA SER A 349 4.07 9.45 1.04
C SER A 349 3.22 10.58 0.45
N ARG A 350 1.90 10.36 0.37
CA ARG A 350 0.93 11.38 -0.07
C ARG A 350 0.90 12.65 0.81
N PHE A 351 1.57 12.62 1.96
CA PHE A 351 1.70 13.73 2.90
C PHE A 351 2.98 14.52 2.75
N GLU A 352 4.00 13.92 2.13
CA GLU A 352 5.25 14.59 1.87
C GLU A 352 5.09 15.54 0.68
N SER A 353 5.88 16.62 0.71
CA SER A 353 5.89 17.57 -0.40
C SER A 353 6.80 17.03 -1.49
N LEU A 354 6.37 17.19 -2.74
CA LEU A 354 7.13 16.74 -3.91
C LEU A 354 8.17 17.80 -4.28
N PRO A 355 9.34 17.41 -4.81
CA PRO A 355 10.33 18.35 -5.33
C PRO A 355 9.77 19.12 -6.53
N ALA A 356 10.30 20.32 -6.75
CA ALA A 356 9.94 21.20 -7.86
C ALA A 356 10.71 20.86 -9.16
N GLY A 357 10.77 19.57 -9.49
CA GLY A 357 11.51 19.04 -10.64
C GLY A 357 10.90 17.74 -11.16
N GLU A 358 11.71 16.91 -11.82
CA GLU A 358 11.22 15.64 -12.36
C GLU A 358 10.92 14.61 -11.25
N VAL A 359 9.76 13.97 -11.35
CA VAL A 359 9.40 12.82 -10.52
C VAL A 359 8.81 11.71 -11.38
N THR A 360 9.04 10.47 -10.98
CA THR A 360 8.43 9.30 -11.62
C THR A 360 7.10 8.98 -10.94
N VAL A 361 6.04 8.84 -11.73
CA VAL A 361 4.71 8.47 -11.24
C VAL A 361 4.18 7.23 -11.96
N LEU A 362 3.55 6.35 -11.20
CA LEU A 362 2.81 5.20 -11.71
C LEU A 362 1.32 5.51 -11.68
N VAL A 363 0.67 5.50 -12.84
CA VAL A 363 -0.74 5.88 -13.00
C VAL A 363 -1.46 5.02 -14.04
N PRO A 364 -2.80 4.90 -13.95
CA PRO A 364 -3.63 4.41 -15.05
C PRO A 364 -3.37 5.22 -16.33
N HIS A 365 -3.33 4.59 -17.50
CA HIS A 365 -3.13 5.32 -18.76
C HIS A 365 -4.25 6.34 -19.05
N ASP A 366 -5.45 6.14 -18.47
CA ASP A 366 -6.63 7.00 -18.64
C ASP A 366 -6.66 8.23 -17.72
N VAL A 367 -5.64 8.41 -16.88
CA VAL A 367 -5.52 9.55 -15.95
C VAL A 367 -4.88 10.76 -16.60
N ASP A 368 -5.46 11.95 -16.37
CA ASP A 368 -4.80 13.24 -16.59
C ASP A 368 -4.10 13.72 -15.31
N LEU A 369 -2.89 14.29 -15.44
CA LEU A 369 -2.18 14.94 -14.34
C LEU A 369 -2.33 16.46 -14.45
N VAL A 370 -2.82 17.10 -13.38
CA VAL A 370 -3.15 18.52 -13.38
C VAL A 370 -2.65 19.24 -12.13
N SER A 371 -2.37 20.53 -12.30
CA SER A 371 -2.14 21.49 -11.23
C SER A 371 -3.33 22.46 -11.12
N GLY A 372 -3.76 22.75 -9.90
CA GLY A 372 -4.90 23.63 -9.66
C GLY A 372 -6.21 23.00 -10.14
N THR A 373 -7.03 23.83 -10.78
CA THR A 373 -8.31 23.36 -11.34
C THR A 373 -8.16 22.72 -12.72
N ARG A 374 -7.16 23.09 -13.54
CA ARG A 374 -7.06 22.66 -14.95
C ARG A 374 -5.68 22.71 -15.62
N ALA A 375 -4.62 23.23 -15.02
CA ALA A 375 -3.34 23.33 -15.72
C ALA A 375 -2.76 21.94 -15.92
N LYS A 376 -2.49 21.51 -17.17
CA LYS A 376 -1.87 20.20 -17.41
C LYS A 376 -0.42 20.23 -16.96
N ILE A 377 0.02 19.14 -16.34
CA ILE A 377 1.43 18.91 -16.01
C ILE A 377 2.07 18.19 -17.18
N ALA A 378 3.28 18.60 -17.56
CA ALA A 378 4.01 18.02 -18.67
C ALA A 378 4.50 16.60 -18.31
N VAL A 379 4.35 15.68 -19.26
CA VAL A 379 4.92 14.34 -19.18
C VAL A 379 6.14 14.32 -20.10
N THR A 380 7.33 14.13 -19.55
CA THR A 380 8.61 14.15 -20.28
C THR A 380 8.96 12.78 -20.84
N ASP A 381 8.61 11.70 -20.14
CA ASP A 381 8.84 10.32 -20.56
C ASP A 381 7.66 9.39 -20.19
N ARG A 382 7.48 8.30 -20.94
CA ARG A 382 6.46 7.25 -20.70
C ARG A 382 7.05 5.87 -20.92
N ARG A 383 6.83 4.98 -19.96
CA ARG A 383 7.26 3.58 -20.02
C ARG A 383 6.11 2.65 -19.64
N PRO A 384 5.99 1.47 -20.27
CA PRO A 384 5.06 0.45 -19.81
C PRO A 384 5.29 0.14 -18.32
N ALA A 385 4.22 0.02 -17.54
CA ALA A 385 4.30 -0.48 -16.18
C ALA A 385 4.02 -1.99 -16.17
N PRO A 386 4.40 -2.73 -15.12
CA PRO A 386 4.09 -4.16 -15.01
C PRO A 386 2.59 -4.45 -14.79
N TRP A 387 1.72 -3.43 -14.68
CA TRP A 387 0.29 -3.63 -14.42
C TRP A 387 -0.54 -3.31 -15.66
N ASP A 388 -1.42 -4.22 -16.03
CA ASP A 388 -2.34 -4.03 -17.17
C ASP A 388 -3.15 -2.73 -17.02
N GLY A 389 -3.12 -1.89 -18.06
CA GLY A 389 -3.76 -0.59 -18.06
C GLY A 389 -3.00 0.55 -17.34
N TRP A 390 -1.79 0.31 -16.82
CA TRP A 390 -0.98 1.33 -16.14
C TRP A 390 0.30 1.66 -16.92
N GLU A 391 0.85 2.85 -16.65
CA GLU A 391 2.12 3.28 -17.20
C GLU A 391 2.93 4.09 -16.17
N LEU A 392 4.25 4.00 -16.30
CA LEU A 392 5.19 4.89 -15.63
C LEU A 392 5.32 6.16 -16.46
N ARG A 393 5.25 7.32 -15.81
CA ARG A 393 5.42 8.63 -16.43
C ARG A 393 6.45 9.43 -15.65
N VAL A 394 7.41 10.03 -16.34
CA VAL A 394 8.25 11.08 -15.75
C VAL A 394 7.55 12.41 -15.99
N VAL A 395 7.36 13.18 -14.92
CA VAL A 395 6.67 14.48 -14.98
C VAL A 395 7.50 15.58 -14.37
N ASP A 396 7.55 16.72 -15.06
CA ASP A 396 8.21 17.92 -14.57
C ASP A 396 7.22 18.76 -13.75
N LEU A 397 7.55 18.95 -12.47
CA LEU A 397 6.77 19.70 -11.51
C LEU A 397 7.21 21.16 -11.38
N ALA A 398 8.24 21.59 -12.11
CA ALA A 398 8.74 22.97 -12.06
C ALA A 398 7.64 23.98 -12.42
N GLY A 399 7.54 25.06 -11.64
CA GLY A 399 6.54 26.11 -11.83
C GLY A 399 5.10 25.73 -11.40
N HIS A 400 4.88 24.53 -10.88
CA HIS A 400 3.60 24.10 -10.32
C HIS A 400 3.62 24.15 -8.78
N ARG A 401 2.44 24.32 -8.16
CA ARG A 401 2.30 24.37 -6.67
C ARG A 401 1.63 23.12 -6.10
N GLU A 402 0.95 22.38 -6.96
CA GLU A 402 0.25 21.16 -6.59
C GLU A 402 0.16 20.18 -7.77
N LEU A 403 0.09 18.89 -7.44
CA LEU A 403 -0.16 17.77 -8.32
C LEU A 403 -1.47 17.08 -7.92
N ARG A 404 -2.35 16.84 -8.90
CA ARG A 404 -3.60 16.11 -8.73
C ARG A 404 -3.83 15.16 -9.89
N VAL A 405 -4.34 13.98 -9.57
CA VAL A 405 -4.92 13.06 -10.56
C VAL A 405 -6.30 13.55 -10.95
N LYS A 406 -6.63 13.48 -12.23
CA LYS A 406 -7.98 13.69 -12.75
C LYS A 406 -8.39 12.47 -13.56
N ARG A 407 -9.45 11.79 -13.11
CA ARG A 407 -10.03 10.61 -13.76
C ARG A 407 -11.54 10.77 -13.76
N ASP A 408 -12.20 10.53 -14.89
CA ASP A 408 -13.67 10.57 -15.01
C ASP A 408 -14.31 11.92 -14.60
N GLY A 409 -13.55 13.01 -14.76
CA GLY A 409 -13.97 14.35 -14.31
C GLY A 409 -13.92 14.56 -12.80
N LYS A 410 -13.56 13.54 -12.02
CA LYS A 410 -13.28 13.65 -10.58
C LYS A 410 -11.81 13.99 -10.38
N LEU A 411 -11.55 14.84 -9.39
CA LEU A 411 -10.19 15.16 -8.98
C LEU A 411 -9.83 14.31 -7.77
N GLY A 412 -8.66 13.69 -7.84
CA GLY A 412 -8.01 13.03 -6.73
C GLY A 412 -7.46 14.05 -5.72
N ARG A 413 -6.55 13.54 -4.90
CA ARG A 413 -6.00 14.28 -3.77
C ARG A 413 -4.95 15.30 -4.24
N THR A 414 -4.89 16.42 -3.52
CA THR A 414 -3.85 17.43 -3.71
C THR A 414 -2.56 16.99 -3.03
N ARG A 415 -1.51 16.81 -3.83
CA ARG A 415 -0.11 16.73 -3.38
C ARG A 415 0.53 18.09 -3.56
N ARG A 416 1.28 18.56 -2.56
CA ARG A 416 1.96 19.85 -2.66
C ARG A 416 3.30 19.67 -3.36
N ILE A 417 3.67 20.68 -4.12
CA ILE A 417 4.96 20.78 -4.78
C ILE A 417 5.71 21.89 -4.06
N LEU A 418 6.97 21.63 -3.73
CA LEU A 418 7.86 22.62 -3.13
C LEU A 418 8.08 23.77 -4.11
N PRO A 419 8.47 24.97 -3.63
CA PRO A 419 8.90 26.04 -4.51
C PRO A 419 10.10 25.61 -5.37
N THR A 420 10.26 26.20 -6.56
CA THR A 420 11.45 25.99 -7.40
C THR A 420 12.73 26.38 -6.68
N GLU A 421 12.66 27.35 -5.77
CA GLU A 421 13.75 27.72 -4.87
C GLU A 421 13.81 26.74 -3.68
N THR A 422 14.08 25.46 -3.94
CA THR A 422 14.30 24.42 -2.92
C THR A 422 15.43 23.49 -3.38
N PRO A 423 16.29 22.98 -2.49
CA PRO A 423 17.37 22.07 -2.86
C PRO A 423 16.85 20.77 -3.46
N THR A 424 17.63 20.16 -4.35
CA THR A 424 17.35 18.83 -4.90
C THR A 424 18.56 17.92 -4.73
N TYR A 425 18.33 16.61 -4.68
CA TYR A 425 19.41 15.62 -4.62
C TYR A 425 19.70 15.07 -6.01
N ALA A 426 20.94 15.18 -6.45
CA ALA A 426 21.43 14.53 -7.65
C ALA A 426 22.12 13.21 -7.26
N LEU A 427 21.43 12.11 -7.49
CA LEU A 427 21.93 10.76 -7.21
C LEU A 427 22.72 10.23 -8.43
N PRO A 428 23.88 9.59 -8.22
CA PRO A 428 24.60 8.90 -9.29
C PRO A 428 23.91 7.57 -9.65
N GLU A 429 24.43 6.88 -10.66
CA GLU A 429 23.97 5.54 -11.01
C GLU A 429 24.24 4.54 -9.88
N THR A 430 23.33 3.60 -9.71
CA THR A 430 23.46 2.53 -8.71
C THR A 430 24.36 1.43 -9.24
N VAL A 431 25.13 0.81 -8.37
CA VAL A 431 25.96 -0.36 -8.74
C VAL A 431 25.03 -1.54 -9.06
N THR A 432 25.00 -1.95 -10.34
CA THR A 432 24.14 -3.04 -10.84
C THR A 432 24.40 -4.34 -10.11
N GLY A 433 23.34 -5.07 -9.76
CA GLY A 433 23.44 -6.36 -9.09
C GLY A 433 23.96 -6.30 -7.64
N VAL A 434 24.14 -5.11 -7.06
CA VAL A 434 24.67 -4.93 -5.69
C VAL A 434 23.69 -4.16 -4.81
N THR A 435 23.34 -4.77 -3.68
CA THR A 435 22.58 -4.10 -2.61
C THR A 435 23.23 -4.32 -1.26
N THR A 436 22.80 -3.59 -0.24
CA THR A 436 23.05 -4.04 1.14
C THR A 436 22.30 -5.34 1.41
N LEU A 437 22.64 -6.04 2.50
CA LEU A 437 21.76 -7.10 3.02
C LEU A 437 20.33 -6.57 3.28
N GLY A 438 20.18 -5.29 3.61
CA GLY A 438 18.88 -4.61 3.75
C GLY A 438 18.13 -4.33 2.43
N GLY A 439 18.67 -4.74 1.27
CA GLY A 439 18.10 -4.47 -0.05
C GLY A 439 18.18 -3.00 -0.50
N GLU A 440 19.00 -2.19 0.17
CA GLU A 440 19.20 -0.79 -0.19
C GLU A 440 20.19 -0.66 -1.37
N ARG A 441 19.97 0.34 -2.22
CA ARG A 441 20.89 0.66 -3.33
C ARG A 441 22.23 1.09 -2.79
N VAL A 442 23.29 0.62 -3.42
CA VAL A 442 24.67 1.04 -3.17
C VAL A 442 25.11 1.94 -4.33
N TYR A 443 25.69 3.08 -3.97
CA TYR A 443 26.24 4.03 -4.92
C TYR A 443 27.77 3.99 -4.84
N GLY A 444 28.42 3.87 -6.01
CA GLY A 444 29.87 3.94 -6.14
C GLY A 444 30.41 5.38 -6.09
N GLU A 445 29.55 6.37 -6.33
CA GLU A 445 29.92 7.79 -6.33
C GLU A 445 29.18 8.58 -5.24
N ARG A 446 29.70 9.77 -4.91
CA ARG A 446 29.06 10.68 -3.94
C ARG A 446 27.84 11.35 -4.59
N PRO A 447 26.66 11.36 -3.93
CA PRO A 447 25.55 12.18 -4.38
C PRO A 447 25.84 13.66 -4.15
N LEU A 448 25.27 14.52 -4.99
CA LEU A 448 25.38 15.97 -4.87
C LEU A 448 24.06 16.59 -4.37
N VAL A 449 24.17 17.76 -3.76
CA VAL A 449 23.03 18.60 -3.40
C VAL A 449 23.01 19.80 -4.33
N ASP A 450 22.04 19.84 -5.24
CA ASP A 450 21.83 20.96 -6.15
C ASP A 450 21.05 22.06 -5.42
N LEU A 451 21.71 23.20 -5.19
CA LEU A 451 21.12 24.38 -4.60
C LEU A 451 20.49 25.24 -5.70
N PRO A 452 19.25 25.69 -5.50
CA PRO A 452 18.51 26.41 -6.53
C PRO A 452 19.12 27.79 -6.79
N VAL A 453 18.81 28.33 -7.98
CA VAL A 453 19.11 29.73 -8.32
C VAL A 453 18.38 30.66 -7.34
N HIS A 454 19.09 31.67 -6.84
CA HIS A 454 18.49 32.74 -6.05
C HIS A 454 18.44 34.02 -6.89
N ASP A 455 17.23 34.50 -7.19
CA ASP A 455 17.00 35.69 -8.03
C ASP A 455 17.11 37.03 -7.23
N GLY A 456 17.45 36.97 -5.94
CA GLY A 456 17.66 38.15 -5.10
C GLY A 456 19.00 38.84 -5.33
N ASP A 457 19.10 40.11 -4.94
CA ASP A 457 20.36 40.88 -4.98
C ASP A 457 21.34 40.45 -3.85
N ASP A 458 20.88 39.61 -2.91
CA ASP A 458 21.61 39.04 -1.79
C ASP A 458 22.03 37.59 -2.02
N VAL A 459 22.95 37.09 -1.18
CA VAL A 459 23.38 35.68 -1.23
C VAL A 459 22.49 34.88 -0.29
N LYS A 460 21.76 33.90 -0.82
CA LYS A 460 21.00 32.96 0.00
C LYS A 460 21.89 31.80 0.43
N GLU A 461 22.00 31.62 1.74
CA GLU A 461 22.71 30.48 2.35
C GLU A 461 21.75 29.31 2.58
N TRP A 462 22.24 28.11 2.26
CA TRP A 462 21.59 26.83 2.48
C TRP A 462 22.45 26.00 3.43
N ARG A 463 21.84 25.35 4.40
CA ARG A 463 22.55 24.48 5.32
C ARG A 463 22.51 23.05 4.82
N VAL A 464 23.69 22.47 4.57
CA VAL A 464 23.85 21.06 4.16
C VAL A 464 24.54 20.31 5.29
N ARG A 465 23.94 19.19 5.70
CA ARG A 465 24.40 18.40 6.85
C ARG A 465 24.43 16.92 6.53
N VAL A 466 25.41 16.22 7.07
CA VAL A 466 25.58 14.78 6.89
C VAL A 466 25.89 14.10 8.21
N ARG A 467 25.27 12.94 8.45
CA ARG A 467 25.61 12.03 9.54
C ARG A 467 25.53 10.58 9.11
N ARG A 468 26.07 9.67 9.92
CA ARG A 468 25.78 8.24 9.73
C ARG A 468 24.33 7.97 10.13
N ALA A 469 23.67 7.10 9.39
CA ALA A 469 22.29 6.74 9.71
C ALA A 469 22.23 6.11 11.11
N GLY A 470 21.31 6.59 11.94
CA GLY A 470 21.10 6.11 13.32
C GLY A 470 21.98 6.79 14.39
N THR A 471 23.04 7.52 14.01
CA THR A 471 23.87 8.28 14.97
C THR A 471 23.28 9.65 15.25
N ARG A 472 23.53 10.18 16.44
CA ARG A 472 23.03 11.49 16.88
C ARG A 472 23.83 12.65 16.31
N GLU A 473 25.15 12.47 16.13
CA GLU A 473 26.08 13.55 15.77
C GLU A 473 26.19 13.80 14.26
N TRP A 474 26.24 15.07 13.87
CA TRP A 474 26.50 15.51 12.49
C TRP A 474 27.99 15.48 12.19
N LEU A 475 28.39 14.73 11.15
CA LEU A 475 29.76 14.67 10.65
C LEU A 475 30.13 15.95 9.89
N VAL A 476 29.20 16.42 9.06
CA VAL A 476 29.31 17.67 8.30
C VAL A 476 28.10 18.53 8.62
N ASP A 477 28.34 19.83 8.80
CA ASP A 477 27.30 20.83 9.01
C ASP A 477 27.83 22.17 8.49
N TYR A 478 27.53 22.49 7.22
CA TYR A 478 28.14 23.60 6.53
C TYR A 478 27.10 24.48 5.80
N PRO A 479 27.19 25.81 5.90
CA PRO A 479 26.39 26.73 5.09
C PRO A 479 27.00 26.90 3.70
N TRP A 480 26.18 26.74 2.67
CA TRP A 480 26.52 26.89 1.26
C TRP A 480 25.77 28.07 0.65
N ALA A 481 26.49 28.94 -0.05
CA ALA A 481 25.90 30.05 -0.77
C ALA A 481 25.37 29.60 -2.14
N SER A 482 24.10 29.91 -2.42
CA SER A 482 23.54 29.86 -3.77
C SER A 482 23.73 31.20 -4.48
N ALA A 483 24.00 31.16 -5.78
CA ALA A 483 24.23 32.31 -6.64
C ALA A 483 23.09 32.46 -7.68
N ASP A 484 23.33 33.22 -8.75
CA ASP A 484 22.43 33.38 -9.89
C ASP A 484 22.43 32.18 -10.87
N TYR A 485 22.99 31.04 -10.45
CA TYR A 485 23.00 29.76 -11.15
C TYR A 485 22.88 28.59 -10.14
N VAL A 486 22.51 27.40 -10.61
CA VAL A 486 22.41 26.19 -9.76
C VAL A 486 23.80 25.82 -9.25
N THR A 487 23.98 25.77 -7.93
CA THR A 487 25.24 25.39 -7.29
C THR A 487 25.15 23.96 -6.80
N SER A 488 25.94 23.04 -7.37
CA SER A 488 26.05 21.66 -6.87
C SER A 488 27.07 21.60 -5.73
N ALA A 489 26.60 21.27 -4.53
CA ALA A 489 27.42 21.08 -3.34
C ALA A 489 27.73 19.59 -3.12
N ASP A 490 28.98 19.25 -2.82
CA ASP A 490 29.32 17.93 -2.26
C ASP A 490 28.96 17.94 -0.76
N PRO A 491 27.93 17.19 -0.32
CA PRO A 491 27.53 17.18 1.08
C PRO A 491 28.58 16.55 2.01
N PHE A 492 29.57 15.84 1.45
CA PHE A 492 30.67 15.20 2.18
C PHE A 492 31.98 15.99 2.07
N ASP A 493 31.94 17.23 1.58
CA ASP A 493 33.14 18.07 1.48
C ASP A 493 33.85 18.19 2.84
N GLY A 494 35.18 18.04 2.83
CA GLY A 494 36.01 17.94 4.03
C GLY A 494 36.18 16.53 4.62
N LEU A 495 35.54 15.50 4.05
CA LEU A 495 35.83 14.09 4.35
C LEU A 495 36.78 13.50 3.28
N ASP A 496 38.04 13.32 3.68
CA ASP A 496 39.13 12.86 2.80
C ASP A 496 39.19 11.32 2.67
N GLU A 497 38.51 10.59 3.55
CA GLU A 497 38.48 9.12 3.60
C GLU A 497 37.38 8.57 2.67
N PRO A 498 37.58 7.41 2.00
CA PRO A 498 36.55 6.79 1.17
C PRO A 498 35.30 6.46 1.99
N LEU A 499 34.16 6.95 1.52
CA LEU A 499 32.89 6.81 2.24
C LEU A 499 32.34 5.40 2.10
N VAL A 500 32.25 4.70 3.23
CA VAL A 500 31.61 3.38 3.32
C VAL A 500 30.50 3.42 4.37
N GLY A 501 29.30 2.98 3.99
CA GLY A 501 28.18 2.78 4.91
C GLY A 501 26.93 3.61 4.57
N ARG A 502 26.02 3.69 5.56
CA ARG A 502 24.72 4.38 5.43
C ARG A 502 24.81 5.80 5.95
N TYR A 503 24.43 6.78 5.13
CA TYR A 503 24.49 8.20 5.45
C TYR A 503 23.13 8.87 5.30
N GLU A 504 22.85 9.81 6.18
CA GLU A 504 21.69 10.69 6.12
C GLU A 504 22.18 12.10 5.75
N ILE A 505 21.64 12.62 4.65
CA ILE A 505 21.94 13.95 4.10
C ILE A 505 20.71 14.82 4.33
N ALA A 506 20.90 15.98 4.96
CA ALA A 506 19.86 16.97 5.21
C ALA A 506 20.21 18.29 4.53
N ALA A 507 19.26 18.85 3.76
CA ALA A 507 19.44 20.12 3.05
C ALA A 507 18.23 21.04 3.24
N GLY A 508 18.46 22.29 3.63
CA GLY A 508 17.39 23.28 3.83
C GLY A 508 17.92 24.66 4.22
N ASP A 509 17.03 25.65 4.28
CA ASP A 509 17.35 27.04 4.66
C ASP A 509 17.06 27.34 6.14
N SER A 510 16.39 26.42 6.83
CA SER A 510 15.84 26.65 8.16
C SER A 510 15.91 25.38 9.02
N TYR A 511 15.89 25.60 10.33
CA TYR A 511 15.91 24.51 11.31
C TYR A 511 14.52 23.88 11.42
N GLY A 512 14.34 22.60 11.08
CA GLY A 512 13.03 21.95 11.24
C GLY A 512 12.32 21.54 9.95
N LEU A 513 12.79 22.04 8.80
CA LEU A 513 12.10 21.96 7.50
C LEU A 513 13.01 21.48 6.35
N ASP A 514 14.16 20.90 6.69
CA ASP A 514 15.09 20.29 5.74
C ASP A 514 14.49 19.08 5.00
N LEU A 515 14.85 18.99 3.71
CA LEU A 515 14.75 17.76 2.94
C LEU A 515 15.77 16.76 3.48
N ARG A 516 15.44 15.47 3.38
CA ARG A 516 16.30 14.38 3.83
C ARG A 516 16.39 13.26 2.82
N LEU A 517 17.59 12.72 2.69
CA LEU A 517 17.90 11.59 1.86
C LEU A 517 18.79 10.62 2.65
N THR A 518 18.42 9.33 2.63
CA THR A 518 19.29 8.27 3.17
C THR A 518 19.83 7.44 2.02
N VAL A 519 21.16 7.41 1.89
CA VAL A 519 21.92 6.70 0.85
C VAL A 519 22.91 5.72 1.46
N VAL A 520 23.24 4.67 0.72
CA VAL A 520 24.34 3.77 1.05
C VAL A 520 25.46 3.97 0.04
N ILE A 521 26.64 4.30 0.52
CA ILE A 521 27.79 4.63 -0.32
C ILE A 521 28.88 3.59 -0.07
N ALA A 522 29.48 3.12 -1.16
CA ALA A 522 30.73 2.39 -1.19
C ALA A 522 31.62 3.09 -2.23
N GLU A 523 32.24 4.20 -1.81
CA GLU A 523 32.90 5.14 -2.73
C GLU A 523 34.04 4.48 -3.53
N GLY A 524 33.93 4.53 -4.86
CA GLY A 524 34.86 3.92 -5.81
C GLY A 524 34.53 2.48 -6.21
N LEU A 525 33.42 1.89 -5.75
CA LEU A 525 33.03 0.52 -6.10
C LEU A 525 32.45 0.45 -7.51
N GLU A 526 33.03 -0.40 -8.35
CA GLU A 526 32.52 -0.80 -9.67
C GLU A 526 32.33 -2.32 -9.74
N VAL A 527 31.34 -2.76 -10.52
CA VAL A 527 31.00 -4.19 -10.67
C VAL A 527 30.70 -4.54 -12.12
N ALA A 528 31.27 -5.66 -12.58
CA ALA A 528 31.00 -6.25 -13.89
C ALA A 528 30.56 -7.71 -13.76
N HIS A 529 29.53 -8.11 -14.51
CA HIS A 529 29.02 -9.48 -14.56
C HIS A 529 29.31 -10.10 -15.93
N ASP A 530 29.81 -11.34 -15.97
CA ASP A 530 30.00 -12.13 -17.19
C ASP A 530 29.40 -13.55 -17.04
N PRO A 531 28.34 -13.91 -17.79
CA PRO A 531 27.59 -13.06 -18.73
C PRO A 531 26.81 -11.94 -18.00
N ALA A 532 26.37 -10.92 -18.76
CA ALA A 532 25.66 -9.76 -18.23
C ALA A 532 24.36 -10.12 -17.48
N PHE A 533 23.66 -11.16 -17.94
CA PHE A 533 22.55 -11.78 -17.22
C PHE A 533 22.59 -13.30 -17.42
N ARG A 534 22.02 -14.04 -16.47
CA ARG A 534 22.07 -15.51 -16.44
C ARG A 534 20.74 -16.13 -16.89
N LEU A 535 20.81 -17.17 -17.71
CA LEU A 535 19.64 -17.84 -18.29
C LEU A 535 19.38 -19.21 -17.66
N PRO A 536 18.12 -19.64 -17.52
CA PRO A 536 17.76 -20.97 -17.05
C PRO A 536 18.18 -22.06 -18.04
N GLN A 537 18.62 -23.19 -17.49
CA GLN A 537 19.00 -24.42 -18.18
C GLN A 537 18.56 -25.63 -17.35
N ALA A 538 18.62 -26.84 -17.93
CA ALA A 538 18.26 -28.08 -17.23
C ALA A 538 19.03 -28.32 -15.91
N ALA A 539 20.21 -27.74 -15.73
CA ALA A 539 21.03 -27.87 -14.51
C ALA A 539 20.93 -26.66 -13.55
N GLY A 540 20.03 -25.71 -13.80
CA GLY A 540 19.94 -24.44 -13.07
C GLY A 540 20.28 -23.25 -13.97
N LEU A 541 20.77 -22.15 -13.41
CA LEU A 541 21.20 -20.99 -14.19
C LEU A 541 22.52 -21.24 -14.91
N THR A 542 22.79 -20.49 -16.00
CA THR A 542 24.14 -20.38 -16.55
C THR A 542 25.13 -19.94 -15.47
N THR A 543 26.35 -20.48 -15.51
CA THR A 543 27.43 -20.04 -14.61
C THR A 543 27.86 -18.63 -14.97
N SER A 544 28.23 -17.83 -13.98
CA SER A 544 28.75 -16.47 -14.21
C SER A 544 29.87 -16.14 -13.24
N THR A 545 30.74 -15.19 -13.60
CA THR A 545 31.71 -14.57 -12.70
C THR A 545 31.36 -13.09 -12.55
N THR A 546 31.43 -12.57 -11.32
CA THR A 546 31.29 -11.14 -11.04
C THR A 546 32.61 -10.59 -10.50
N GLU A 547 33.15 -9.60 -11.19
CA GLU A 547 34.37 -8.88 -10.79
C GLU A 547 33.97 -7.57 -10.11
N LEU A 548 34.39 -7.39 -8.87
CA LEU A 548 34.27 -6.16 -8.10
C LEU A 548 35.62 -5.45 -8.07
N SER A 549 35.64 -4.18 -8.42
CA SER A 549 36.86 -3.36 -8.39
C SER A 549 36.64 -2.06 -7.62
N ALA A 550 37.74 -1.48 -7.15
CA ALA A 550 37.74 -0.24 -6.37
C ALA A 550 38.70 0.78 -6.99
N GLU A 551 38.21 1.98 -7.29
CA GLU A 551 39.04 3.10 -7.75
C GLU A 551 39.72 3.88 -6.59
N THR A 552 39.25 3.68 -5.36
CA THR A 552 39.71 4.36 -4.13
C THR A 552 40.51 3.41 -3.20
N ASP A 553 40.87 3.87 -2.00
CA ASP A 553 41.50 3.02 -0.95
C ASP A 553 40.50 2.02 -0.30
N LEU A 554 39.36 1.74 -0.93
CA LEU A 554 38.37 0.76 -0.51
C LEU A 554 38.94 -0.66 -0.57
N VAL A 555 38.78 -1.42 0.51
CA VAL A 555 39.23 -2.83 0.56
C VAL A 555 38.04 -3.75 0.31
N ILE A 556 38.17 -4.63 -0.67
CA ILE A 556 37.16 -5.66 -1.00
C ILE A 556 37.69 -7.01 -0.50
N ALA A 557 36.92 -7.69 0.35
CA ALA A 557 37.33 -8.97 0.94
C ALA A 557 37.49 -10.09 -0.12
N GLU A 558 36.54 -10.18 -1.04
CA GLU A 558 36.53 -11.10 -2.18
C GLU A 558 36.06 -10.33 -3.42
N ALA A 559 36.96 -10.11 -4.37
CA ALA A 559 36.75 -9.30 -5.56
C ALA A 559 36.20 -10.11 -6.75
N ASP A 560 36.56 -11.39 -6.85
CA ASP A 560 36.08 -12.28 -7.90
C ASP A 560 35.08 -13.28 -7.30
N LEU A 561 33.81 -13.16 -7.65
CA LEU A 561 32.74 -14.04 -7.18
C LEU A 561 32.25 -14.95 -8.30
N ASP A 562 32.54 -16.23 -8.21
CA ASP A 562 32.04 -17.26 -9.13
C ASP A 562 30.65 -17.74 -8.71
N PHE A 563 29.67 -17.78 -9.61
CA PHE A 563 28.32 -18.26 -9.35
C PHE A 563 28.05 -19.56 -10.09
N GLY A 564 27.83 -20.64 -9.34
CA GLY A 564 27.34 -21.91 -9.87
C GLY A 564 25.86 -21.87 -10.26
N PRO A 565 25.32 -22.93 -10.89
CA PRO A 565 23.93 -22.94 -11.38
C PRO A 565 22.83 -22.70 -10.33
N GLU A 566 23.09 -23.04 -9.07
CA GLU A 566 22.16 -22.84 -7.94
C GLU A 566 22.50 -21.57 -7.11
N ASP A 567 23.67 -20.98 -7.30
CA ASP A 567 24.13 -19.82 -6.53
C ASP A 567 23.46 -18.55 -7.08
N ILE A 568 22.41 -18.04 -6.44
CA ILE A 568 21.72 -16.82 -6.90
C ILE A 568 22.38 -15.54 -6.37
N THR A 569 22.85 -15.60 -5.13
CA THR A 569 23.38 -14.47 -4.37
C THR A 569 24.63 -14.89 -3.63
N ARG A 570 25.61 -13.98 -3.52
CA ARG A 570 26.76 -14.12 -2.63
C ARG A 570 26.97 -12.86 -1.82
N VAL A 571 27.52 -13.02 -0.62
CA VAL A 571 27.84 -11.89 0.25
C VAL A 571 29.34 -11.63 0.20
N THR A 572 29.71 -10.37 0.04
CA THR A 572 31.10 -9.89 0.19
C THR A 572 31.10 -8.69 1.14
N THR A 573 32.25 -8.38 1.70
CA THR A 573 32.42 -7.25 2.61
C THR A 573 33.32 -6.22 1.96
N VAL A 574 32.87 -4.97 1.96
CA VAL A 574 33.70 -3.82 1.62
C VAL A 574 34.03 -3.05 2.89
N SER A 575 35.30 -2.68 3.03
CA SER A 575 35.82 -2.03 4.23
C SER A 575 36.46 -0.69 3.86
N GLY A 576 36.09 0.35 4.60
CA GLY A 576 36.70 1.68 4.54
C GLY A 576 37.08 2.14 5.94
N HIS A 577 38.36 2.43 6.17
CA HIS A 577 38.92 2.76 7.49
C HIS A 577 38.45 1.81 8.59
N ASP A 578 37.51 2.23 9.45
CA ASP A 578 36.98 1.49 10.61
C ASP A 578 35.53 1.00 10.41
N VAL A 579 35.04 0.93 9.16
CA VAL A 579 33.68 0.49 8.84
C VAL A 579 33.69 -0.66 7.85
N ASP A 580 32.95 -1.72 8.21
CA ASP A 580 32.64 -2.82 7.33
C ASP A 580 31.19 -2.70 6.85
N LEU A 581 30.97 -2.88 5.55
CA LEU A 581 29.66 -2.93 4.93
C LEU A 581 29.51 -4.26 4.18
N GLU A 582 28.56 -5.08 4.61
CA GLU A 582 28.20 -6.30 3.92
C GLU A 582 27.29 -6.00 2.71
N LEU A 583 27.71 -6.50 1.56
CA LEU A 583 27.05 -6.35 0.28
C LEU A 583 26.51 -7.69 -0.19
N SER A 584 25.26 -7.69 -0.62
CA SER A 584 24.61 -8.78 -1.32
C SER A 584 24.81 -8.56 -2.82
N VAL A 585 25.55 -9.48 -3.45
CA VAL A 585 25.85 -9.48 -4.89
C VAL A 585 24.98 -10.53 -5.56
N ARG A 586 24.06 -10.08 -6.41
CA ARG A 586 23.10 -10.89 -7.15
C ARG A 586 23.21 -10.52 -8.64
N PRO A 587 23.99 -11.28 -9.44
CA PRO A 587 24.07 -11.06 -10.88
C PRO A 587 22.66 -11.11 -11.49
N PRO A 588 22.35 -10.24 -12.48
CA PRO A 588 21.06 -10.29 -13.17
C PRO A 588 20.77 -11.70 -13.71
N HIS A 589 19.55 -12.19 -13.58
CA HIS A 589 19.17 -13.52 -14.07
C HIS A 589 17.68 -13.63 -14.36
N ALA A 590 17.36 -14.55 -15.24
CA ALA A 590 15.99 -14.89 -15.58
C ALA A 590 15.37 -15.84 -14.55
N GLU A 591 14.07 -15.66 -14.32
CA GLU A 591 13.25 -16.46 -13.40
C GLU A 591 12.01 -16.98 -14.12
N ILE A 592 11.49 -18.13 -13.71
CA ILE A 592 10.34 -18.81 -14.29
C ILE A 592 9.28 -19.00 -13.22
N ARG A 593 8.04 -18.66 -13.52
CA ARG A 593 6.86 -18.96 -12.71
C ARG A 593 5.92 -19.86 -13.49
N PHE A 594 5.40 -20.90 -12.85
CA PHE A 594 4.37 -21.76 -13.44
C PHE A 594 3.18 -21.86 -12.48
N GLU A 595 2.10 -21.19 -12.86
CA GLU A 595 0.82 -21.18 -12.14
C GLU A 595 0.01 -22.41 -12.57
N HIS A 596 -0.32 -23.29 -11.62
CA HIS A 596 -1.05 -24.52 -11.87
C HIS A 596 -1.93 -24.90 -10.67
N PRO A 597 -3.18 -25.33 -10.86
CA PRO A 597 -4.06 -25.78 -9.77
C PRO A 597 -3.42 -26.80 -8.83
N GLY A 598 -3.68 -26.66 -7.52
CA GLY A 598 -3.13 -27.52 -6.47
C GLY A 598 -1.64 -27.30 -6.17
N ARG A 599 -0.97 -26.35 -6.86
CA ARG A 599 0.45 -26.04 -6.68
C ARG A 599 0.65 -24.55 -6.36
N PRO A 600 1.45 -24.19 -5.35
CA PRO A 600 1.80 -22.80 -5.11
C PRO A 600 2.60 -22.26 -6.30
N ALA A 601 2.28 -21.05 -6.75
CA ALA A 601 3.07 -20.34 -7.76
C ALA A 601 4.27 -19.69 -7.08
N VAL A 602 5.48 -20.06 -7.51
CA VAL A 602 6.75 -19.53 -6.97
C VAL A 602 7.67 -19.22 -8.15
N TRP A 603 8.37 -18.08 -8.08
CA TRP A 603 9.48 -17.77 -8.99
C TRP A 603 10.65 -18.71 -8.70
N ARG A 604 11.13 -19.39 -9.73
CA ARG A 604 12.23 -20.36 -9.64
C ARG A 604 13.17 -20.22 -10.81
N THR A 605 14.39 -20.69 -10.63
CA THR A 605 15.41 -20.79 -11.69
C THR A 605 15.42 -22.19 -12.33
N GLU A 606 14.74 -23.16 -11.72
CA GLU A 606 14.59 -24.52 -12.23
C GLU A 606 13.46 -24.63 -13.27
N LEU A 607 13.63 -25.54 -14.23
CA LEU A 607 12.64 -25.78 -15.28
C LEU A 607 11.39 -26.51 -14.74
N PRO A 608 10.17 -25.93 -14.88
CA PRO A 608 8.94 -26.67 -14.65
C PRO A 608 8.73 -27.82 -15.62
N GLU A 609 8.00 -28.85 -15.18
CA GLU A 609 7.42 -29.87 -16.07
C GLU A 609 5.97 -29.52 -16.45
N ILE A 610 5.66 -29.52 -17.75
CA ILE A 610 4.31 -29.41 -18.30
C ILE A 610 3.86 -30.80 -18.74
N GLY A 611 2.80 -31.32 -18.10
CA GLY A 611 2.19 -32.60 -18.42
C GLY A 611 1.22 -32.49 -19.61
N VAL A 612 1.42 -33.30 -20.65
CA VAL A 612 0.53 -33.32 -21.83
C VAL A 612 -0.84 -33.93 -21.51
N ASP A 613 -0.88 -34.93 -20.62
CA ASP A 613 -2.12 -35.58 -20.19
C ASP A 613 -2.86 -34.78 -19.09
N ASP A 614 -2.32 -33.62 -18.69
CA ASP A 614 -2.92 -32.74 -17.70
C ASP A 614 -4.11 -31.98 -18.29
N THR A 615 -5.25 -32.07 -17.60
CA THR A 615 -6.49 -31.42 -18.01
C THR A 615 -6.66 -30.04 -17.40
N ALA A 616 -5.89 -29.71 -16.35
CA ALA A 616 -5.90 -28.40 -15.73
C ALA A 616 -5.05 -27.41 -16.54
N ALA A 617 -5.67 -26.31 -16.96
CA ALA A 617 -4.95 -25.23 -17.61
C ALA A 617 -4.02 -24.54 -16.60
N GLY A 618 -2.77 -24.31 -17.01
CA GLY A 618 -1.81 -23.49 -16.28
C GLY A 618 -1.30 -22.32 -17.11
N ARG A 619 -0.50 -21.46 -16.48
CA ARG A 619 0.16 -20.32 -17.12
C ARG A 619 1.64 -20.32 -16.75
N LEU A 620 2.50 -20.23 -17.76
CA LEU A 620 3.94 -20.11 -17.58
C LEU A 620 4.36 -18.66 -17.87
N THR A 621 5.13 -18.07 -16.97
CA THR A 621 5.65 -16.70 -17.08
C THR A 621 7.16 -16.73 -16.89
N VAL A 622 7.89 -16.00 -17.72
CA VAL A 622 9.35 -15.87 -17.65
C VAL A 622 9.68 -14.41 -17.45
N ARG A 623 10.54 -14.14 -16.48
CA ARG A 623 11.14 -12.82 -16.24
C ARG A 623 12.54 -12.84 -16.80
N VAL A 624 12.87 -11.90 -17.69
CA VAL A 624 14.22 -11.76 -18.27
C VAL A 624 14.68 -10.30 -18.14
N PRO A 625 15.62 -9.98 -17.24
CA PRO A 625 16.15 -8.63 -17.09
C PRO A 625 16.77 -8.12 -18.40
N GLY A 626 16.47 -6.88 -18.78
CA GLY A 626 17.02 -6.23 -19.99
C GLY A 626 16.50 -6.74 -21.34
N ALA A 627 15.58 -7.71 -21.39
CA ALA A 627 15.00 -8.18 -22.64
C ALA A 627 14.03 -7.16 -23.25
N LEU A 628 14.15 -6.92 -24.56
CA LEU A 628 13.23 -6.06 -25.31
C LEU A 628 11.95 -6.82 -25.72
N ASP A 629 12.11 -8.06 -26.17
CA ASP A 629 11.00 -8.94 -26.56
C ASP A 629 11.33 -10.41 -26.29
N VAL A 630 10.28 -11.22 -26.07
CA VAL A 630 10.39 -12.66 -25.91
C VAL A 630 9.24 -13.37 -26.62
N SER A 631 9.58 -14.34 -27.47
CA SER A 631 8.65 -15.31 -28.05
C SER A 631 8.89 -16.72 -27.50
N PHE A 632 7.89 -17.57 -27.57
CA PHE A 632 7.96 -18.95 -27.07
C PHE A 632 7.96 -19.95 -28.22
N ALA A 633 8.84 -20.95 -28.18
CA ALA A 633 8.87 -22.05 -29.14
C ALA A 633 8.86 -23.42 -28.45
N LEU A 634 8.06 -24.35 -28.98
CA LEU A 634 8.06 -25.75 -28.56
C LEU A 634 9.01 -26.51 -29.48
N LEU A 635 10.06 -27.08 -28.90
CA LEU A 635 11.01 -27.95 -29.58
C LEU A 635 10.66 -29.43 -29.34
N ASP A 636 10.90 -30.27 -30.34
CA ASP A 636 10.84 -31.72 -30.17
C ASP A 636 12.14 -32.29 -29.57
N GLY A 637 12.23 -33.62 -29.44
CA GLY A 637 13.40 -34.29 -28.87
C GLY A 637 14.68 -34.18 -29.70
N ASP A 638 14.58 -33.75 -30.96
CA ASP A 638 15.73 -33.51 -31.85
C ASP A 638 16.12 -32.01 -31.89
N GLY A 639 15.36 -31.14 -31.21
CA GLY A 639 15.58 -29.69 -31.15
C GLY A 639 14.92 -28.90 -32.27
N ASP A 640 14.06 -29.53 -33.08
CA ASP A 640 13.35 -28.85 -34.17
C ASP A 640 12.10 -28.13 -33.64
N ILE A 641 11.87 -26.90 -34.11
CA ILE A 641 10.69 -26.10 -33.75
C ILE A 641 9.42 -26.77 -34.30
N VAL A 642 8.55 -27.22 -33.39
CA VAL A 642 7.22 -27.76 -33.68
C VAL A 642 6.22 -26.63 -33.90
N ARG A 643 6.28 -25.61 -33.05
CA ARG A 643 5.39 -24.44 -33.09
C ARG A 643 5.97 -23.28 -32.29
N GLU A 644 5.64 -22.07 -32.71
CA GLU A 644 6.01 -20.81 -32.07
C GLU A 644 4.75 -20.01 -31.70
N TRP A 645 4.88 -19.19 -30.66
CA TRP A 645 3.86 -18.28 -30.15
C TRP A 645 4.48 -16.95 -29.75
N GLU A 646 3.81 -15.86 -30.08
CA GLU A 646 4.06 -14.57 -29.43
C GLU A 646 3.63 -14.66 -27.94
N ALA A 647 4.32 -13.90 -27.08
CA ALA A 647 3.92 -13.79 -25.68
C ALA A 647 2.48 -13.25 -25.58
N GLN A 648 1.68 -13.86 -24.71
CA GLN A 648 0.27 -13.48 -24.51
C GLN A 648 0.12 -12.18 -23.71
N SER A 649 1.12 -11.83 -22.92
CA SER A 649 1.18 -10.63 -22.10
C SER A 649 2.65 -10.21 -21.98
N GLN A 650 2.90 -8.91 -22.10
CA GLN A 650 4.19 -8.27 -21.87
C GLN A 650 4.00 -7.19 -20.80
N ALA A 651 4.71 -7.33 -19.69
CA ALA A 651 4.64 -6.43 -18.56
C ALA A 651 6.07 -6.10 -18.08
N GLY A 652 6.68 -5.08 -18.71
CA GLY A 652 8.11 -4.79 -18.49
C GLY A 652 8.97 -5.97 -18.96
N THR A 653 9.63 -6.63 -18.01
CA THR A 653 10.53 -7.77 -18.23
C THR A 653 9.83 -9.15 -18.12
N GLU A 654 8.51 -9.20 -17.93
CA GLU A 654 7.74 -10.44 -17.80
C GLU A 654 6.96 -10.79 -19.06
N PHE A 655 7.06 -12.07 -19.47
CA PHE A 655 6.45 -12.61 -20.68
C PHE A 655 5.71 -13.93 -20.37
N SER A 656 4.45 -14.06 -20.79
CA SER A 656 3.60 -15.21 -20.41
C SER A 656 3.03 -16.02 -21.58
N ILE A 657 2.76 -17.30 -21.33
CA ILE A 657 2.04 -18.22 -22.22
C ILE A 657 1.13 -19.19 -21.46
N GLY A 658 -0.09 -19.40 -21.96
CA GLY A 658 -1.03 -20.41 -21.44
C GLY A 658 -0.69 -21.83 -21.91
N THR A 659 -0.57 -22.77 -20.96
CA THR A 659 -0.07 -24.13 -21.25
C THR A 659 -1.04 -24.98 -22.06
N ARG A 660 -2.34 -24.65 -22.10
CA ARG A 660 -3.33 -25.41 -22.89
C ARG A 660 -2.98 -25.49 -24.37
N THR A 661 -2.46 -24.41 -24.94
CA THR A 661 -2.06 -24.39 -26.36
C THR A 661 -0.78 -25.20 -26.61
N VAL A 662 0.10 -25.24 -25.61
CA VAL A 662 1.34 -26.03 -25.59
C VAL A 662 1.01 -27.52 -25.50
N THR A 663 0.13 -27.94 -24.56
CA THR A 663 -0.26 -29.34 -24.39
C THR A 663 -1.01 -29.87 -25.62
N GLU A 664 -1.88 -29.07 -26.23
CA GLU A 664 -2.55 -29.42 -27.50
C GLU A 664 -1.55 -29.65 -28.65
N ALA A 665 -0.52 -28.80 -28.78
CA ALA A 665 0.54 -28.97 -29.78
C ALA A 665 1.41 -30.19 -29.48
N ALA A 666 1.65 -30.48 -28.19
CA ALA A 666 2.51 -31.56 -27.72
C ALA A 666 1.85 -32.95 -27.68
N LYS A 667 0.55 -33.09 -27.99
CA LYS A 667 -0.20 -34.40 -27.96
C LYS A 667 0.48 -35.55 -28.69
N ARG A 668 1.29 -35.25 -29.73
CA ARG A 668 2.00 -36.24 -30.56
C ARG A 668 3.46 -36.43 -30.17
N LEU A 669 3.98 -35.63 -29.25
CA LEU A 669 5.36 -35.70 -28.77
C LEU A 669 5.47 -36.72 -27.63
N LEU A 670 6.62 -37.38 -27.55
CA LEU A 670 6.98 -38.21 -26.39
C LEU A 670 7.68 -37.37 -25.32
N ARG A 671 8.53 -36.44 -25.76
CA ARG A 671 9.24 -35.42 -24.99
C ARG A 671 9.48 -34.21 -25.89
N GLY A 672 9.56 -33.04 -25.28
CA GLY A 672 9.97 -31.78 -25.91
C GLY A 672 10.39 -30.77 -24.86
N SER A 673 10.88 -29.62 -25.29
CA SER A 673 11.19 -28.48 -24.42
C SER A 673 10.47 -27.24 -24.91
N LEU A 674 10.03 -26.41 -23.98
CA LEU A 674 9.56 -25.05 -24.28
C LEU A 674 10.74 -24.11 -24.06
N VAL A 675 11.08 -23.33 -25.08
CA VAL A 675 12.16 -22.33 -25.02
C VAL A 675 11.60 -20.91 -25.19
N ALA A 676 12.26 -19.95 -24.55
CA ALA A 676 12.09 -18.53 -24.76
C ALA A 676 13.19 -18.04 -25.74
N LEU A 677 12.77 -17.39 -26.81
CA LEU A 677 13.64 -16.71 -27.76
C LEU A 677 13.67 -15.23 -27.36
N ILE A 678 14.82 -14.76 -26.91
CA ILE A 678 15.01 -13.46 -26.25
C ILE A 678 15.72 -12.53 -27.23
N GLU A 679 15.18 -11.33 -27.44
CA GLU A 679 15.84 -10.25 -28.18
C GLU A 679 16.36 -9.19 -27.18
N ASP A 680 17.66 -8.88 -27.26
CA ASP A 680 18.30 -7.86 -26.40
C ASP A 680 18.34 -6.47 -27.06
N GLU A 681 18.82 -5.46 -26.32
CA GLU A 681 18.96 -4.09 -26.83
C GLU A 681 19.95 -3.93 -27.99
N ASN A 682 20.87 -4.88 -28.15
CA ASN A 682 21.87 -4.89 -29.22
C ASN A 682 21.36 -5.59 -30.49
N GLY A 683 20.18 -6.22 -30.43
CA GLY A 683 19.60 -7.02 -31.49
C GLY A 683 20.22 -8.42 -31.61
N ASP A 684 20.93 -8.87 -30.58
CA ASP A 684 21.38 -10.24 -30.42
C ASP A 684 20.19 -11.10 -29.91
N SER A 685 20.16 -12.35 -30.36
CA SER A 685 19.11 -13.30 -29.99
C SER A 685 19.70 -14.45 -29.19
N ASP A 686 19.19 -14.60 -27.96
CA ASP A 686 19.52 -15.69 -27.06
C ASP A 686 18.35 -16.68 -26.95
N GLU A 687 18.66 -17.94 -26.66
CA GLU A 687 17.68 -19.00 -26.44
C GLU A 687 17.83 -19.54 -25.01
N ALA A 688 16.73 -19.58 -24.27
CA ALA A 688 16.67 -20.11 -22.92
C ALA A 688 15.60 -21.20 -22.80
N GLU A 689 15.94 -22.34 -22.21
CA GLU A 689 14.94 -23.36 -21.89
C GLU A 689 14.08 -22.87 -20.71
N VAL A 690 12.75 -22.99 -20.82
CA VAL A 690 11.82 -22.45 -19.80
C VAL A 690 10.82 -23.47 -19.27
N ALA A 691 10.65 -24.62 -19.93
CA ALA A 691 9.95 -25.77 -19.38
C ALA A 691 10.30 -27.07 -20.09
N LEU A 692 10.20 -28.18 -19.37
CA LEU A 692 10.21 -29.53 -19.94
C LEU A 692 8.78 -29.98 -20.25
N VAL A 693 8.54 -30.45 -21.47
CA VAL A 693 7.23 -30.98 -21.88
C VAL A 693 7.26 -32.49 -21.87
N VAL A 694 6.48 -33.08 -20.96
CA VAL A 694 6.46 -34.51 -20.67
C VAL A 694 5.05 -35.08 -20.77
N ARG A 695 4.92 -36.38 -21.07
CA ARG A 695 3.62 -37.06 -21.15
C ARG A 695 2.81 -36.92 -19.85
N THR A 696 3.43 -37.31 -18.74
CA THR A 696 2.87 -37.22 -17.39
C THR A 696 3.88 -36.46 -16.56
N ALA A 697 3.50 -35.28 -16.06
CA ALA A 697 4.34 -34.51 -15.16
C ALA A 697 4.49 -35.26 -13.84
N THR A 698 5.69 -35.24 -13.29
CA THR A 698 5.93 -35.77 -11.96
C THR A 698 5.11 -34.93 -10.97
N VAL A 699 4.33 -35.60 -10.11
CA VAL A 699 3.71 -34.92 -8.97
C VAL A 699 4.85 -34.62 -8.01
N VAL A 700 5.41 -33.41 -8.13
CA VAL A 700 6.31 -32.89 -7.11
C VAL A 700 5.45 -32.72 -5.87
N GLU A 701 5.67 -33.55 -4.85
CA GLU A 701 5.10 -33.27 -3.53
C GLU A 701 5.49 -31.84 -3.18
N PRO A 702 4.54 -30.99 -2.71
CA PRO A 702 4.85 -29.63 -2.33
C PRO A 702 6.10 -29.66 -1.46
N ASN A 703 7.12 -28.89 -1.86
CA ASN A 703 8.46 -28.92 -1.28
C ASN A 703 8.37 -29.08 0.23
N SER A 704 9.24 -29.88 0.85
CA SER A 704 9.33 -30.09 2.32
C SER A 704 9.52 -28.80 3.16
N ALA A 705 9.60 -27.63 2.52
CA ALA A 705 9.45 -26.31 3.12
C ALA A 705 7.98 -25.96 3.48
N ASP A 706 7.00 -26.72 3.00
CA ASP A 706 5.58 -26.59 3.32
C ASP A 706 5.27 -27.24 4.69
N ARG A 707 5.85 -26.65 5.73
CA ARG A 707 5.34 -26.83 7.11
C ARG A 707 4.28 -25.77 7.42
N THR A 708 3.63 -25.22 6.40
CA THR A 708 2.85 -23.99 6.50
C THR A 708 1.34 -24.23 6.40
N GLY A 709 0.80 -24.95 7.36
CA GLY A 709 -0.64 -24.89 7.53
C GLY A 709 -1.18 -25.94 8.49
N ASP A 710 -1.94 -25.45 9.45
CA ASP A 710 -3.03 -26.17 10.12
C ASP A 710 -3.76 -27.11 9.15
N ASP A 711 -4.31 -28.23 9.63
CA ASP A 711 -4.87 -29.35 8.84
C ASP A 711 -5.85 -28.88 7.73
N LEU A 712 -6.49 -27.72 7.95
CA LEU A 712 -7.37 -27.01 7.01
C LEU A 712 -6.69 -26.55 5.72
N THR A 713 -5.47 -26.00 5.78
CA THR A 713 -4.76 -25.53 4.56
C THR A 713 -4.41 -26.71 3.66
N ALA A 714 -3.96 -27.82 4.26
CA ALA A 714 -3.68 -29.06 3.53
C ALA A 714 -4.97 -29.67 2.94
N ALA A 715 -6.12 -29.55 3.62
CA ALA A 715 -7.40 -29.96 3.08
C ALA A 715 -7.82 -29.11 1.86
N TRP A 716 -7.61 -27.78 1.92
CA TRP A 716 -7.88 -26.91 0.78
C TRP A 716 -7.02 -27.22 -0.43
N LEU A 717 -5.72 -27.42 -0.27
CA LEU A 717 -4.82 -27.76 -1.39
C LEU A 717 -5.17 -29.13 -2.02
N ARG A 718 -5.59 -30.09 -1.20
CA ARG A 718 -6.10 -31.38 -1.70
C ARG A 718 -7.37 -31.21 -2.52
N LEU A 719 -8.35 -30.44 -2.03
CA LEU A 719 -9.57 -30.14 -2.78
C LEU A 719 -9.26 -29.32 -4.06
N ASP A 720 -8.24 -28.46 -3.99
CA ASP A 720 -7.80 -27.61 -5.09
C ASP A 720 -7.29 -28.41 -6.29
N ALA A 721 -6.51 -29.45 -5.99
CA ALA A 721 -5.89 -30.37 -6.95
C ALA A 721 -6.89 -31.35 -7.60
N LEU A 722 -8.03 -31.64 -6.95
CA LEU A 722 -9.03 -32.55 -7.50
C LEU A 722 -9.74 -31.93 -8.71
N PRO A 723 -9.79 -32.64 -9.87
CA PRO A 723 -10.50 -32.15 -11.05
C PRO A 723 -11.98 -31.93 -10.74
N ALA A 724 -12.59 -30.97 -11.44
CA ALA A 724 -14.03 -30.78 -11.38
C ALA A 724 -14.74 -32.03 -11.93
N PRO A 725 -15.89 -32.44 -11.36
CA PRO A 725 -16.65 -33.56 -11.88
C PRO A 725 -17.05 -33.32 -13.35
N ASP A 726 -16.82 -34.31 -14.21
CA ASP A 726 -17.20 -34.26 -15.62
C ASP A 726 -18.71 -34.45 -15.78
N PHE A 727 -19.34 -33.55 -16.53
CA PHE A 727 -20.75 -33.64 -16.91
C PHE A 727 -20.85 -34.19 -18.33
N ALA A 728 -21.60 -35.28 -18.51
CA ALA A 728 -21.92 -35.78 -19.85
C ALA A 728 -22.99 -34.89 -20.49
N ALA A 729 -22.85 -34.59 -21.78
CA ALA A 729 -23.90 -33.93 -22.54
C ALA A 729 -25.15 -34.83 -22.56
N PRO A 730 -26.36 -34.29 -22.32
CA PRO A 730 -27.58 -35.07 -22.46
C PRO A 730 -27.70 -35.55 -23.91
N THR A 731 -27.62 -36.87 -24.12
CA THR A 731 -27.85 -37.49 -25.42
C THR A 731 -29.35 -37.62 -25.66
N ASP A 732 -29.82 -37.20 -26.84
CA ASP A 732 -31.24 -37.23 -27.24
C ASP A 732 -31.89 -38.64 -27.29
N ASP A 733 -31.15 -39.72 -26.98
CA ASP A 733 -31.55 -41.11 -27.22
C ASP A 733 -31.71 -42.01 -25.98
N GLU A 734 -31.58 -41.52 -24.75
CA GLU A 734 -31.84 -42.35 -23.55
C GLU A 734 -33.15 -41.99 -22.84
N PRO A 735 -34.11 -42.93 -22.72
CA PRO A 735 -35.28 -42.72 -21.87
C PRO A 735 -34.82 -42.68 -20.40
N ALA A 736 -35.39 -41.76 -19.62
CA ALA A 736 -35.12 -41.60 -18.20
C ALA A 736 -35.20 -42.94 -17.44
N GLU A 737 -34.05 -43.56 -17.16
CA GLU A 737 -33.96 -44.65 -16.21
C GLU A 737 -33.92 -44.08 -14.79
N GLU A 738 -34.80 -44.59 -13.94
CA GLU A 738 -34.75 -44.35 -12.49
C GLU A 738 -33.40 -44.84 -11.95
N PRO A 739 -32.81 -44.17 -10.94
CA PRO A 739 -31.48 -44.52 -10.46
C PRO A 739 -31.46 -45.97 -9.96
N ALA A 740 -30.68 -46.81 -10.64
CA ALA A 740 -30.48 -48.19 -10.26
C ALA A 740 -29.64 -48.29 -8.98
N ASP A 741 -30.13 -49.09 -8.02
CA ASP A 741 -29.40 -49.55 -6.85
C ASP A 741 -28.00 -50.06 -7.25
N ALA A 742 -26.97 -49.28 -6.95
CA ALA A 742 -25.58 -49.69 -7.10
C ALA A 742 -25.16 -50.51 -5.87
N LEU A 743 -24.76 -51.73 -6.16
CA LEU A 743 -24.35 -52.81 -5.27
C LEU A 743 -23.22 -52.42 -4.31
N GLU A 744 -23.37 -52.86 -3.08
CA GLU A 744 -22.31 -53.02 -2.08
C GLU A 744 -21.16 -53.87 -2.64
N GLU A 745 -19.92 -53.36 -2.64
CA GLU A 745 -18.73 -54.21 -2.60
C GLU A 745 -17.52 -53.48 -1.98
N ASP A 746 -16.97 -54.14 -0.95
CA ASP A 746 -15.69 -53.99 -0.25
C ASP A 746 -15.36 -52.72 0.54
N SER A 747 -15.87 -52.71 1.77
CA SER A 747 -15.30 -52.05 2.94
C SER A 747 -13.90 -52.61 3.27
N ASN A 748 -12.85 -51.86 2.93
CA ASN A 748 -11.59 -51.91 3.64
C ASN A 748 -11.38 -50.55 4.32
N ASP A 749 -12.08 -50.41 5.45
CA ASP A 749 -12.26 -49.19 6.24
C ASP A 749 -10.99 -48.90 7.05
N GLN A 750 -10.02 -48.24 6.42
CA GLN A 750 -9.13 -47.32 7.14
C GLN A 750 -9.80 -45.96 7.07
N SER A 751 -10.17 -45.44 8.23
CA SER A 751 -10.82 -44.16 8.47
C SER A 751 -10.02 -43.00 7.88
N ASP A 752 -10.29 -42.66 6.62
CA ASP A 752 -10.00 -41.33 6.06
C ASP A 752 -11.28 -40.51 6.25
N GLU A 753 -11.29 -39.60 7.23
CA GLU A 753 -12.23 -38.47 7.20
C GLU A 753 -12.08 -37.80 5.83
N THR A 754 -13.16 -37.71 5.06
CA THR A 754 -13.07 -37.06 3.75
C THR A 754 -12.65 -35.60 3.97
N ALA A 755 -11.80 -35.05 3.11
CA ALA A 755 -11.31 -33.67 3.28
C ALA A 755 -12.46 -32.65 3.46
N ASP A 756 -13.63 -32.95 2.90
CA ASP A 756 -14.87 -32.17 3.04
C ASP A 756 -15.41 -32.16 4.48
N ASP A 757 -15.29 -33.27 5.23
CA ASP A 757 -15.76 -33.36 6.62
C ASP A 757 -14.94 -32.43 7.53
N VAL A 758 -13.62 -32.35 7.31
CA VAL A 758 -12.70 -31.50 8.09
C VAL A 758 -13.00 -30.01 7.86
N LEU A 759 -13.30 -29.62 6.61
CA LEU A 759 -13.57 -28.24 6.20
C LEU A 759 -14.91 -27.68 6.74
N LEU A 760 -15.80 -28.52 7.24
CA LEU A 760 -17.13 -28.11 7.72
C LEU A 760 -17.26 -28.14 9.25
N VAL A 761 -16.26 -28.66 9.98
CA VAL A 761 -16.29 -28.71 11.46
C VAL A 761 -16.36 -27.32 12.07
N ASP A 762 -15.48 -26.42 11.63
CA ASP A 762 -15.50 -25.00 11.97
C ASP A 762 -15.50 -24.18 10.66
N PRO A 763 -16.68 -23.75 10.18
CA PRO A 763 -16.80 -22.99 8.96
C PRO A 763 -16.03 -21.67 8.97
N THR A 764 -15.93 -21.01 10.13
CA THR A 764 -15.25 -19.71 10.23
C THR A 764 -13.74 -19.90 10.14
N ALA A 765 -13.19 -20.88 10.88
CA ALA A 765 -11.76 -21.21 10.78
C ALA A 765 -11.39 -21.69 9.38
N SER A 766 -12.24 -22.51 8.75
CA SER A 766 -12.03 -23.02 7.39
C SER A 766 -12.06 -21.91 6.34
N LEU A 767 -12.93 -20.90 6.50
CA LEU A 767 -12.98 -19.73 5.62
C LEU A 767 -11.72 -18.85 5.75
N LEU A 768 -11.22 -18.66 6.97
CA LEU A 768 -9.97 -17.95 7.22
C LEU A 768 -8.78 -18.71 6.62
N ALA A 769 -8.70 -20.02 6.87
CA ALA A 769 -7.66 -20.88 6.30
C ALA A 769 -7.69 -20.88 4.76
N LEU A 770 -8.86 -20.86 4.13
CA LEU A 770 -8.98 -20.71 2.67
C LEU A 770 -8.39 -19.38 2.20
N GLY A 771 -8.75 -18.29 2.88
CA GLY A 771 -8.28 -16.96 2.56
C GLY A 771 -6.78 -16.75 2.76
N ASP A 772 -6.20 -17.43 3.74
CA ASP A 772 -4.77 -17.39 4.03
C ASP A 772 -3.97 -18.43 3.22
N SER A 773 -4.61 -19.42 2.62
CA SER A 773 -3.96 -20.46 1.80
C SER A 773 -3.29 -19.88 0.53
N PRO A 774 -2.36 -20.61 -0.12
CA PRO A 774 -1.79 -20.18 -1.40
C PRO A 774 -2.73 -20.40 -2.60
N VAL A 775 -4.01 -20.70 -2.37
CA VAL A 775 -5.01 -20.81 -3.43
C VAL A 775 -5.18 -19.46 -4.12
N ALA A 776 -5.19 -19.46 -5.45
CA ALA A 776 -5.45 -18.27 -6.24
C ALA A 776 -6.83 -17.66 -5.89
N PRO A 777 -6.95 -16.34 -5.63
CA PRO A 777 -8.21 -15.65 -5.36
C PRO A 777 -9.37 -16.01 -6.30
N ALA A 778 -9.11 -16.20 -7.60
CA ALA A 778 -10.13 -16.59 -8.57
C ALA A 778 -10.74 -17.98 -8.29
N ARG A 779 -10.03 -18.87 -7.60
CA ARG A 779 -10.50 -20.23 -7.26
C ARG A 779 -11.27 -20.30 -5.95
N ILE A 780 -11.14 -19.31 -5.08
CA ILE A 780 -11.78 -19.29 -3.75
C ILE A 780 -13.31 -19.48 -3.83
N PRO A 781 -14.06 -18.79 -4.73
CA PRO A 781 -15.50 -18.99 -4.84
C PRO A 781 -15.85 -20.43 -5.21
N THR A 782 -15.14 -21.02 -6.18
CA THR A 782 -15.32 -22.43 -6.56
C THR A 782 -15.10 -23.35 -5.38
N LEU A 783 -13.98 -23.22 -4.68
CA LEU A 783 -13.65 -24.10 -3.55
C LEU A 783 -14.66 -24.00 -2.41
N MET A 784 -15.07 -22.77 -2.08
CA MET A 784 -16.08 -22.52 -1.07
C MET A 784 -17.43 -23.15 -1.44
N ILE A 785 -17.78 -23.20 -2.72
CA ILE A 785 -18.99 -23.87 -3.21
C ILE A 785 -18.80 -25.39 -3.17
N ARG A 786 -17.68 -25.92 -3.70
CA ARG A 786 -17.40 -27.37 -3.80
C ARG A 786 -17.44 -28.06 -2.44
N SER A 787 -16.82 -27.47 -1.41
CA SER A 787 -16.80 -28.04 -0.06
C SER A 787 -18.12 -27.92 0.68
N GLY A 788 -19.11 -27.17 0.15
CA GLY A 788 -20.35 -26.85 0.87
C GLY A 788 -20.21 -25.71 1.87
N LEU A 789 -19.02 -25.10 2.02
CA LEU A 789 -18.80 -23.99 2.94
C LEU A 789 -19.65 -22.75 2.61
N ALA A 790 -20.02 -22.56 1.34
CA ALA A 790 -20.96 -21.53 0.90
C ALA A 790 -22.36 -21.66 1.53
N GLU A 791 -22.68 -22.85 2.06
CA GLU A 791 -23.93 -23.19 2.74
C GLU A 791 -23.77 -23.16 4.27
N SER A 792 -22.67 -22.64 4.80
CA SER A 792 -22.42 -22.54 6.25
C SER A 792 -22.62 -21.12 6.79
N VAL A 793 -22.91 -21.01 8.09
CA VAL A 793 -22.98 -19.72 8.80
C VAL A 793 -21.60 -19.39 9.36
N PHE A 794 -21.14 -18.16 9.13
CA PHE A 794 -19.89 -17.67 9.70
C PHE A 794 -20.17 -16.84 10.95
N THR A 795 -19.37 -17.10 11.97
CA THR A 795 -19.36 -16.35 13.23
C THR A 795 -18.21 -15.36 13.24
N VAL A 796 -18.26 -14.38 14.14
CA VAL A 796 -17.24 -13.36 14.27
C VAL A 796 -16.23 -13.85 15.31
N PRO A 797 -14.97 -14.09 14.92
CA PRO A 797 -13.91 -14.39 15.90
C PRO A 797 -13.79 -13.26 16.93
N ALA A 798 -13.44 -13.60 18.18
CA ALA A 798 -13.29 -12.59 19.24
C ALA A 798 -12.16 -11.57 18.95
N ASP A 799 -11.20 -11.96 18.11
CA ASP A 799 -10.06 -11.21 17.61
C ASP A 799 -10.31 -10.61 16.21
N TYR A 800 -11.54 -10.66 15.70
CA TYR A 800 -11.97 -10.06 14.43
C TYR A 800 -12.03 -8.52 14.53
N GLY A 801 -10.87 -7.90 14.73
CA GLY A 801 -10.62 -6.48 14.55
C GLY A 801 -9.64 -6.21 13.39
N ARG A 802 -9.21 -7.27 12.69
CA ARG A 802 -8.24 -7.18 11.59
C ARG A 802 -8.93 -7.46 10.24
N ALA A 803 -8.87 -6.49 9.34
CA ALA A 803 -9.25 -6.63 7.94
C ALA A 803 -8.56 -7.84 7.30
N HIS A 804 -9.24 -8.85 6.74
CA HIS A 804 -8.56 -10.00 6.09
C HIS A 804 -7.86 -9.58 4.76
N PRO A 805 -6.73 -10.20 4.35
CA PRO A 805 -6.01 -9.83 3.11
C PRO A 805 -6.89 -9.93 1.87
N ASN A 806 -7.57 -11.06 1.75
CA ASN A 806 -8.59 -11.24 0.74
C ASN A 806 -9.85 -10.43 1.13
N PRO A 807 -10.23 -9.40 0.37
CA PRO A 807 -11.37 -8.53 0.70
C PRO A 807 -12.70 -9.29 0.67
N TYR A 808 -12.83 -10.36 -0.11
CA TYR A 808 -14.06 -11.15 -0.18
C TYR A 808 -14.29 -11.92 1.13
N ILE A 809 -13.24 -12.56 1.65
CA ILE A 809 -13.26 -13.23 2.96
C ILE A 809 -13.53 -12.21 4.07
N GLY A 810 -12.82 -11.08 4.04
CA GLY A 810 -13.00 -10.00 4.99
C GLY A 810 -14.42 -9.45 4.99
N CYS A 811 -14.99 -9.10 3.83
CA CYS A 811 -16.34 -8.57 3.77
C CYS A 811 -17.40 -9.60 4.20
N THR A 812 -17.18 -10.89 3.94
CA THR A 812 -18.07 -11.97 4.37
C THR A 812 -18.18 -12.03 5.89
N LEU A 813 -17.04 -11.99 6.60
CA LEU A 813 -16.97 -11.99 8.06
C LEU A 813 -17.44 -10.65 8.67
N ALA A 814 -17.03 -9.52 8.09
CA ALA A 814 -17.41 -8.19 8.56
C ALA A 814 -18.93 -7.95 8.47
N THR A 815 -19.59 -8.55 7.47
CA THR A 815 -21.05 -8.52 7.35
C THR A 815 -21.74 -9.19 8.54
N ALA A 816 -21.18 -10.29 9.07
CA ALA A 816 -21.68 -10.94 10.29
C ALA A 816 -21.41 -10.09 11.54
N ALA A 817 -20.27 -9.38 11.59
CA ALA A 817 -19.89 -8.53 12.72
C ALA A 817 -20.71 -7.25 12.85
N VAL A 818 -20.98 -6.55 11.75
CA VAL A 818 -21.60 -5.21 11.81
C VAL A 818 -23.05 -5.24 12.32
N VAL A 819 -23.74 -6.37 12.19
CA VAL A 819 -25.12 -6.57 12.66
C VAL A 819 -25.19 -6.94 14.14
N ASP A 820 -24.08 -7.33 14.77
CA ASP A 820 -23.99 -7.51 16.21
C ASP A 820 -23.67 -6.16 16.88
N ALA A 821 -24.65 -5.62 17.62
CA ALA A 821 -24.49 -4.34 18.31
C ALA A 821 -23.46 -4.38 19.46
N SER A 822 -23.06 -5.58 19.91
CA SER A 822 -22.06 -5.78 20.96
C SER A 822 -20.65 -5.99 20.41
N ALA A 823 -20.48 -6.10 19.08
CA ALA A 823 -19.18 -6.31 18.47
C ALA A 823 -18.24 -5.13 18.76
N PRO A 824 -17.03 -5.38 19.30
CA PRO A 824 -16.03 -4.33 19.49
C PRO A 824 -15.59 -3.77 18.13
N GLY A 825 -15.18 -2.50 18.08
CA GLY A 825 -14.64 -1.90 16.86
C GLY A 825 -15.66 -1.74 15.72
N ARG A 826 -16.95 -1.64 16.03
CA ARG A 826 -18.03 -1.55 15.03
C ARG A 826 -17.84 -0.43 14.00
N ASP A 827 -17.31 0.72 14.41
CA ASP A 827 -17.01 1.83 13.49
C ASP A 827 -15.91 1.46 12.48
N ASP A 828 -14.88 0.71 12.91
CA ASP A 828 -13.85 0.16 12.04
C ASP A 828 -14.42 -0.91 11.09
N VAL A 829 -15.28 -1.80 11.58
CA VAL A 829 -15.96 -2.81 10.75
C VAL A 829 -16.84 -2.15 9.68
N GLN A 830 -17.62 -1.14 10.06
CA GLN A 830 -18.47 -0.39 9.13
C GLN A 830 -17.62 0.34 8.06
N SER A 831 -16.51 0.95 8.49
CA SER A 831 -15.57 1.65 7.59
C SER A 831 -14.88 0.67 6.63
N TYR A 832 -14.52 -0.52 7.11
CA TYR A 832 -13.97 -1.59 6.28
C TYR A 832 -14.99 -2.06 5.23
N LEU A 833 -16.24 -2.31 5.61
CA LEU A 833 -17.30 -2.68 4.67
C LEU A 833 -17.56 -1.58 3.63
N ALA A 834 -17.52 -0.30 4.01
CA ALA A 834 -17.65 0.81 3.06
C ALA A 834 -16.52 0.81 2.02
N THR A 835 -15.28 0.65 2.48
CA THR A 835 -14.08 0.83 1.66
C THR A 835 -13.68 -0.39 0.83
N ARG A 836 -14.03 -1.59 1.29
CA ARG A 836 -13.70 -2.87 0.63
C ARG A 836 -14.91 -3.55 0.02
N GLY A 837 -16.06 -3.48 0.68
CA GLY A 837 -17.31 -4.03 0.17
C GLY A 837 -17.98 -3.09 -0.81
N GLY A 838 -18.11 -1.82 -0.45
CA GLY A 838 -18.76 -0.78 -1.24
C GLY A 838 -20.06 -0.30 -0.59
N ASP A 839 -20.53 0.87 -1.03
CA ASP A 839 -21.72 1.51 -0.45
C ASP A 839 -22.98 0.64 -0.58
N ASP A 840 -23.12 -0.08 -1.70
CA ASP A 840 -24.29 -0.94 -1.92
C ASP A 840 -24.33 -2.14 -0.97
N LEU A 841 -23.17 -2.66 -0.52
CA LEU A 841 -23.13 -3.71 0.50
C LEU A 841 -23.68 -3.19 1.83
N LEU A 842 -23.23 -2.01 2.27
CA LEU A 842 -23.73 -1.38 3.49
C LEU A 842 -25.22 -1.04 3.38
N ARG A 843 -25.69 -0.55 2.22
CA ARG A 843 -27.12 -0.29 2.00
C ARG A 843 -27.96 -1.56 2.09
N LEU A 844 -27.46 -2.69 1.59
CA LEU A 844 -28.14 -3.98 1.71
C LEU A 844 -28.21 -4.43 3.17
N ILE A 845 -27.11 -4.32 3.92
CA ILE A 845 -27.07 -4.66 5.35
C ILE A 845 -28.02 -3.76 6.17
N ALA A 846 -28.12 -2.47 5.82
CA ALA A 846 -28.99 -1.54 6.52
C ALA A 846 -30.48 -1.72 6.14
N SER A 847 -30.78 -1.77 4.84
CA SER A 847 -32.14 -1.62 4.31
C SER A 847 -32.73 -2.87 3.65
N GLY A 848 -31.90 -3.84 3.29
CA GLY A 848 -32.28 -4.99 2.45
C GLY A 848 -32.44 -4.63 0.97
N ARG A 849 -32.04 -3.41 0.55
CA ARG A 849 -32.15 -2.93 -0.83
C ARG A 849 -30.81 -2.41 -1.35
N MET A 850 -30.53 -2.69 -2.61
CA MET A 850 -29.42 -2.13 -3.38
C MET A 850 -29.88 -0.82 -4.09
N GLY A 851 -28.95 0.05 -4.49
CA GLY A 851 -29.24 1.25 -5.27
C GLY A 851 -29.96 0.97 -6.60
N ASP A 852 -29.24 0.44 -7.59
CA ASP A 852 -29.83 -0.11 -8.82
C ASP A 852 -29.27 -1.52 -9.10
N PRO A 853 -30.06 -2.58 -8.88
CA PRO A 853 -29.62 -3.94 -9.15
C PRO A 853 -29.54 -4.30 -10.64
N ARG A 854 -29.94 -3.39 -11.56
CA ARG A 854 -29.91 -3.60 -13.01
C ARG A 854 -28.60 -3.17 -13.68
N THR A 855 -27.73 -2.48 -12.98
CA THR A 855 -26.42 -2.03 -13.52
C THR A 855 -25.32 -3.03 -13.20
N GLY A 856 -24.26 -3.10 -14.01
CA GLY A 856 -23.12 -4.00 -13.75
C GLY A 856 -23.49 -5.48 -13.85
N VAL A 857 -24.40 -5.81 -14.77
CA VAL A 857 -24.86 -7.17 -15.07
C VAL A 857 -25.02 -7.30 -16.59
N PHE A 858 -25.26 -8.51 -17.10
CA PHE A 858 -25.62 -8.69 -18.51
C PHE A 858 -26.91 -7.94 -18.84
N ASP A 859 -26.83 -7.02 -19.81
CA ASP A 859 -27.94 -6.22 -20.29
C ASP A 859 -28.03 -6.28 -21.82
N ARG A 860 -29.05 -5.64 -22.40
CA ARG A 860 -29.21 -5.58 -23.86
C ARG A 860 -28.02 -4.98 -24.62
N ASN A 861 -27.21 -4.11 -23.98
CA ASN A 861 -26.08 -3.46 -24.64
C ASN A 861 -24.92 -4.45 -24.77
N VAL A 862 -24.73 -5.34 -23.80
CA VAL A 862 -23.70 -6.40 -23.88
C VAL A 862 -23.92 -7.31 -25.09
N LEU A 863 -25.18 -7.61 -25.44
CA LEU A 863 -25.48 -8.37 -26.65
C LEU A 863 -25.00 -7.66 -27.93
N ALA A 864 -25.14 -6.33 -27.99
CA ALA A 864 -24.65 -5.54 -29.12
C ALA A 864 -23.11 -5.59 -29.22
N VAL A 865 -22.42 -5.59 -28.08
CA VAL A 865 -20.96 -5.76 -27.99
C VAL A 865 -20.52 -7.16 -28.46
N GLY A 866 -21.33 -8.19 -28.18
CA GLY A 866 -21.12 -9.55 -28.70
C GLY A 866 -21.02 -9.66 -30.23
N ALA A 867 -21.57 -8.70 -30.96
CA ALA A 867 -21.50 -8.65 -32.42
C ALA A 867 -20.30 -7.85 -32.97
N MET A 868 -19.49 -7.23 -32.11
CA MET A 868 -18.31 -6.43 -32.49
C MET A 868 -17.06 -7.29 -32.68
N GLY A 869 -16.04 -6.76 -33.38
CA GLY A 869 -14.73 -7.42 -33.49
C GLY A 869 -13.92 -7.32 -32.19
N ARG A 870 -13.09 -8.33 -31.90
CA ARG A 870 -12.37 -8.46 -30.61
C ARG A 870 -11.60 -7.19 -30.23
N ASP A 871 -10.86 -6.60 -31.15
CA ASP A 871 -10.08 -5.37 -30.88
C ASP A 871 -10.98 -4.18 -30.48
N GLN A 872 -12.16 -4.06 -31.07
CA GLN A 872 -13.12 -3.00 -30.72
C GLN A 872 -13.74 -3.23 -29.34
N VAL A 873 -13.88 -4.49 -28.95
CA VAL A 873 -14.39 -4.90 -27.64
C VAL A 873 -13.35 -4.60 -26.55
N GLU A 874 -12.08 -4.93 -26.79
CA GLU A 874 -11.01 -4.65 -25.82
C GLU A 874 -10.87 -3.13 -25.59
N VAL A 875 -10.87 -2.32 -26.65
CA VAL A 875 -10.84 -0.84 -26.53
C VAL A 875 -12.06 -0.29 -25.77
N LEU A 876 -13.24 -0.93 -25.88
CA LEU A 876 -14.42 -0.51 -25.13
C LEU A 876 -14.30 -0.83 -23.63
N PHE A 877 -13.58 -1.89 -23.29
CA PHE A 877 -13.53 -2.45 -21.94
C PHE A 877 -12.30 -2.09 -21.12
N GLU A 878 -11.22 -1.64 -21.77
CA GLU A 878 -9.94 -1.26 -21.19
C GLU A 878 -10.11 -0.43 -19.89
N ARG A 879 -10.96 0.60 -19.91
CA ARG A 879 -11.17 1.52 -18.78
C ARG A 879 -11.77 0.92 -17.50
N PHE A 880 -12.55 -0.17 -17.61
CA PHE A 880 -13.29 -0.73 -16.47
C PHE A 880 -12.43 -1.62 -15.57
N ARG A 881 -11.25 -2.04 -16.03
CA ARG A 881 -10.39 -3.01 -15.32
C ARG A 881 -9.17 -2.39 -14.65
N ILE A 882 -8.84 -1.14 -14.99
CA ILE A 882 -7.54 -0.55 -14.63
C ILE A 882 -7.38 -0.35 -13.12
N VAL A 883 -8.41 0.14 -12.42
CA VAL A 883 -8.30 0.50 -10.99
C VAL A 883 -9.22 -0.38 -10.15
N PRO A 884 -8.68 -1.26 -9.28
CA PRO A 884 -9.49 -2.09 -8.40
C PRO A 884 -10.32 -1.24 -7.41
N GLY A 885 -11.64 -1.45 -7.43
CA GLY A 885 -12.60 -0.80 -6.53
C GLY A 885 -13.07 -1.70 -5.37
N PRO A 886 -14.07 -1.24 -4.59
CA PRO A 886 -14.82 -2.08 -3.67
C PRO A 886 -15.56 -3.22 -4.38
N LEU A 887 -15.69 -4.38 -3.74
CA LEU A 887 -16.10 -5.65 -4.37
C LEU A 887 -17.45 -5.61 -5.10
N VAL A 888 -18.46 -4.92 -4.55
CA VAL A 888 -19.80 -4.88 -5.15
C VAL A 888 -20.11 -3.54 -5.82
N ASP A 889 -19.12 -2.66 -5.95
CA ASP A 889 -19.28 -1.42 -6.70
C ASP A 889 -19.58 -1.70 -8.18
N VAL A 890 -20.26 -0.76 -8.83
CA VAL A 890 -20.75 -0.91 -10.20
C VAL A 890 -19.62 -1.24 -11.18
N ASP A 891 -18.46 -0.60 -11.03
CA ASP A 891 -17.30 -0.81 -11.90
C ASP A 891 -16.74 -2.23 -11.76
N MET A 892 -16.63 -2.76 -10.53
CA MET A 892 -16.14 -4.13 -10.28
C MET A 892 -17.16 -5.19 -10.77
N ARG A 893 -18.46 -4.95 -10.60
CA ARG A 893 -19.50 -5.84 -11.16
C ARG A 893 -19.52 -5.81 -12.70
N THR A 894 -19.21 -4.65 -13.29
CA THR A 894 -19.03 -4.52 -14.74
C THR A 894 -17.79 -5.28 -15.19
N ALA A 895 -16.65 -5.14 -14.52
CA ALA A 895 -15.44 -5.91 -14.80
C ALA A 895 -15.66 -7.42 -14.73
N ALA A 896 -16.39 -7.90 -13.71
CA ALA A 896 -16.80 -9.30 -13.58
C ALA A 896 -17.72 -9.77 -14.73
N THR A 897 -18.60 -8.88 -15.22
CA THR A 897 -19.44 -9.16 -16.39
C THR A 897 -18.61 -9.26 -17.67
N ILE A 898 -17.58 -8.42 -17.81
CA ILE A 898 -16.66 -8.47 -18.97
C ILE A 898 -15.81 -9.75 -18.91
N GLU A 899 -15.34 -10.16 -17.73
CA GLU A 899 -14.65 -11.45 -17.53
C GLU A 899 -15.51 -12.62 -18.00
N ALA A 900 -16.76 -12.68 -17.52
CA ALA A 900 -17.73 -13.69 -17.94
C ALA A 900 -18.02 -13.63 -19.46
N PHE A 901 -18.08 -12.42 -20.02
CA PHE A 901 -18.28 -12.22 -21.45
C PHE A 901 -17.12 -12.80 -22.26
N HIS A 902 -15.86 -12.63 -21.86
CA HIS A 902 -14.71 -13.21 -22.56
C HIS A 902 -14.69 -14.74 -22.52
N ARG A 903 -15.26 -15.35 -21.48
CA ARG A 903 -15.32 -16.81 -21.31
C ARG A 903 -16.64 -17.43 -21.79
N ARG A 904 -17.52 -16.63 -22.40
CA ARG A 904 -18.86 -17.09 -22.84
C ARG A 904 -18.82 -18.26 -23.81
N ASP A 905 -17.87 -18.27 -24.75
CA ASP A 905 -17.80 -19.32 -25.77
C ASP A 905 -17.32 -20.64 -25.17
N GLU A 906 -16.39 -20.58 -24.20
CA GLU A 906 -15.96 -21.73 -23.43
C GLU A 906 -17.09 -22.28 -22.54
N TRP A 907 -17.82 -21.39 -21.86
CA TRP A 907 -19.00 -21.75 -21.08
C TRP A 907 -20.06 -22.45 -21.94
N MET A 908 -20.36 -21.91 -23.13
CA MET A 908 -21.36 -22.49 -24.04
C MET A 908 -20.94 -23.83 -24.63
N ALA A 909 -19.63 -24.13 -24.68
CA ALA A 909 -19.13 -25.43 -25.09
C ALA A 909 -19.22 -26.48 -23.97
N ASP A 910 -19.36 -26.05 -22.71
CA ASP A 910 -19.45 -26.92 -21.55
C ASP A 910 -20.87 -27.51 -21.40
N PRO A 911 -21.04 -28.83 -21.23
CA PRO A 911 -22.35 -29.46 -21.03
C PRO A 911 -23.17 -28.86 -19.87
N VAL A 912 -22.51 -28.35 -18.83
CA VAL A 912 -23.17 -27.72 -17.67
C VAL A 912 -24.05 -26.55 -18.08
N SER A 913 -23.68 -25.81 -19.13
CA SER A 913 -24.44 -24.65 -19.62
C SER A 913 -25.87 -25.00 -20.06
N GLN A 914 -26.12 -26.25 -20.47
CA GLN A 914 -27.43 -26.72 -20.89
C GLN A 914 -28.33 -27.11 -19.71
N VAL A 915 -27.73 -27.60 -18.62
CA VAL A 915 -28.44 -28.13 -17.45
C VAL A 915 -28.72 -27.03 -16.41
N ALA A 916 -27.83 -26.05 -16.28
CA ALA A 916 -27.94 -24.97 -15.30
C ALA A 916 -29.28 -24.19 -15.32
N PRO A 917 -29.86 -23.82 -16.49
CA PRO A 917 -31.15 -23.12 -16.53
C PRO A 917 -32.31 -23.94 -15.94
N LEU A 918 -32.29 -25.27 -16.09
CA LEU A 918 -33.33 -26.16 -15.57
C LEU A 918 -33.29 -26.19 -14.04
N TYR A 919 -32.10 -26.25 -13.45
CA TYR A 919 -31.88 -26.17 -12.01
C TYR A 919 -32.37 -24.83 -11.45
N VAL A 920 -31.93 -23.71 -12.03
CA VAL A 920 -32.31 -22.36 -11.57
C VAL A 920 -33.83 -22.16 -11.59
N ASN A 921 -34.51 -22.57 -12.67
CA ASN A 921 -35.97 -22.44 -12.78
C ASN A 921 -36.75 -23.20 -11.68
N LYS A 922 -36.24 -24.35 -11.22
CA LYS A 922 -36.85 -25.08 -10.10
C LYS A 922 -36.74 -24.29 -8.79
N MET A 923 -35.59 -23.64 -8.58
CA MET A 923 -35.23 -22.94 -7.34
C MET A 923 -35.91 -21.58 -7.14
N LEU A 924 -36.26 -20.86 -8.23
CA LEU A 924 -36.82 -19.49 -8.15
C LEU A 924 -38.07 -19.37 -7.26
N ARG A 925 -38.91 -20.42 -7.24
CA ARG A 925 -40.12 -20.45 -6.40
C ARG A 925 -39.79 -20.49 -4.91
N ASP A 926 -38.74 -21.20 -4.52
CA ASP A 926 -38.30 -21.32 -3.15
C ASP A 926 -37.64 -20.02 -2.66
N VAL A 927 -36.81 -19.37 -3.49
CA VAL A 927 -36.26 -18.04 -3.18
C VAL A 927 -37.38 -17.04 -2.92
N ARG A 928 -38.34 -16.92 -3.85
CA ARG A 928 -39.48 -15.99 -3.73
C ARG A 928 -40.28 -16.19 -2.44
N ARG A 929 -40.40 -17.44 -1.99
CA ARG A 929 -41.11 -17.78 -0.76
C ARG A 929 -40.32 -17.42 0.49
N ALA A 930 -39.00 -17.61 0.46
CA ALA A 930 -38.13 -17.46 1.63
C ALA A 930 -37.62 -16.01 1.83
N SER A 931 -37.40 -15.26 0.75
CA SER A 931 -36.98 -13.85 0.79
C SER A 931 -37.46 -13.09 -0.46
N HIS A 932 -38.23 -12.03 -0.23
CA HIS A 932 -38.65 -11.13 -1.30
C HIS A 932 -37.48 -10.30 -1.81
N GLU A 933 -36.60 -9.85 -0.90
CA GLU A 933 -35.44 -9.02 -1.21
C GLU A 933 -34.45 -9.72 -2.15
N LEU A 934 -34.15 -11.01 -1.92
CA LEU A 934 -33.30 -11.79 -2.84
C LEU A 934 -33.99 -12.03 -4.19
N TYR A 935 -35.30 -12.29 -4.18
CA TYR A 935 -36.05 -12.46 -5.42
C TYR A 935 -36.09 -11.18 -6.25
N ASP A 936 -36.18 -10.00 -5.62
CA ASP A 936 -36.13 -8.71 -6.30
C ASP A 936 -34.78 -8.48 -7.00
N LEU A 937 -33.66 -8.90 -6.39
CA LEU A 937 -32.33 -8.84 -7.03
C LEU A 937 -32.26 -9.72 -8.28
N ILE A 938 -32.81 -10.95 -8.21
CA ILE A 938 -32.86 -11.87 -9.36
C ILE A 938 -33.79 -11.33 -10.45
N ALA A 939 -34.97 -10.84 -10.07
CA ALA A 939 -35.96 -10.29 -10.99
C ALA A 939 -35.41 -9.07 -11.74
N ALA A 940 -34.70 -8.17 -11.06
CA ALA A 940 -34.07 -7.02 -11.68
C ALA A 940 -33.05 -7.40 -12.77
N ARG A 941 -32.28 -8.48 -12.58
CA ARG A 941 -31.35 -8.98 -13.61
C ARG A 941 -32.08 -9.53 -14.82
N ASN A 942 -33.23 -10.18 -14.60
CA ASN A 942 -34.07 -10.61 -15.71
C ASN A 942 -34.70 -9.42 -16.45
N GLU A 943 -35.13 -8.37 -15.73
CA GLU A 943 -35.62 -7.11 -16.34
C GLU A 943 -34.53 -6.40 -17.17
N ALA A 944 -33.26 -6.48 -16.77
CA ALA A 944 -32.15 -5.93 -17.56
C ALA A 944 -32.00 -6.58 -18.96
N LEU A 945 -32.57 -7.78 -19.12
CA LEU A 945 -32.60 -8.54 -20.37
C LEU A 945 -33.89 -8.32 -21.18
N ASP A 946 -34.75 -7.36 -20.82
CA ASP A 946 -35.98 -7.07 -21.56
C ASP A 946 -35.67 -6.78 -23.05
N GLY A 947 -36.22 -7.64 -23.92
CA GLY A 947 -36.02 -7.57 -25.37
C GLY A 947 -34.84 -8.38 -25.93
N VAL A 948 -34.10 -9.11 -25.09
CA VAL A 948 -33.03 -10.04 -25.48
C VAL A 948 -33.60 -11.42 -25.76
N ASP A 949 -33.19 -12.04 -26.87
CA ASP A 949 -33.49 -13.45 -27.14
C ASP A 949 -32.50 -14.35 -26.37
N THR A 950 -32.89 -14.72 -25.16
CA THR A 950 -32.13 -15.59 -24.26
C THR A 950 -32.19 -17.07 -24.64
N ILE A 951 -33.00 -17.45 -25.64
CA ILE A 951 -33.00 -18.80 -26.20
C ILE A 951 -31.87 -18.91 -27.22
N ALA A 952 -31.74 -17.92 -28.10
CA ALA A 952 -30.64 -17.84 -29.07
C ALA A 952 -29.30 -17.48 -28.41
N ASN A 953 -29.32 -16.77 -27.27
CA ASN A 953 -28.13 -16.35 -26.53
C ASN A 953 -28.21 -16.74 -25.04
N PRO A 954 -28.12 -18.05 -24.69
CA PRO A 954 -28.31 -18.51 -23.31
C PRO A 954 -27.30 -17.94 -22.30
N TRP A 955 -26.08 -17.62 -22.74
CA TRP A 955 -25.03 -17.01 -21.90
C TRP A 955 -25.45 -15.66 -21.29
N MET A 956 -26.43 -14.96 -21.87
CA MET A 956 -26.98 -13.71 -21.31
C MET A 956 -27.61 -13.91 -19.92
N LEU A 957 -28.00 -15.15 -19.58
CA LEU A 957 -28.60 -15.49 -18.28
C LEU A 957 -27.58 -15.70 -17.16
N LEU A 958 -26.27 -15.70 -17.44
CA LEU A 958 -25.21 -15.99 -16.46
C LEU A 958 -25.34 -15.17 -15.17
N SER A 959 -25.59 -13.87 -15.28
CA SER A 959 -25.75 -12.98 -14.12
C SER A 959 -26.98 -13.34 -13.28
N MET A 960 -28.09 -13.75 -13.90
CA MET A 960 -29.29 -14.16 -13.19
C MET A 960 -29.08 -15.52 -12.50
N GLN A 961 -28.44 -16.46 -13.19
CA GLN A 961 -28.14 -17.80 -12.68
C GLN A 961 -27.22 -17.75 -11.46
N SER A 962 -26.13 -16.97 -11.53
CA SER A 962 -25.19 -16.77 -10.43
C SER A 962 -25.89 -16.24 -9.15
N MET A 963 -26.72 -15.20 -9.28
CA MET A 963 -27.50 -14.67 -8.15
C MET A 963 -28.49 -15.68 -7.56
N ALA A 964 -29.13 -16.49 -8.41
CA ALA A 964 -30.10 -17.49 -7.97
C ALA A 964 -29.45 -18.59 -7.13
N PHE A 965 -28.29 -19.10 -7.57
CA PHE A 965 -27.52 -20.08 -6.80
C PHE A 965 -27.02 -19.49 -5.48
N ALA A 966 -26.43 -18.29 -5.51
CA ALA A 966 -26.00 -17.58 -4.30
C ALA A 966 -27.14 -17.38 -3.29
N ALA A 967 -28.32 -16.96 -3.77
CA ALA A 967 -29.50 -16.78 -2.95
C ALA A 967 -29.94 -18.08 -2.25
N ILE A 968 -30.03 -19.20 -2.98
CA ILE A 968 -30.39 -20.49 -2.38
C ILE A 968 -29.33 -20.95 -1.39
N GLY A 969 -28.04 -20.89 -1.74
CA GLY A 969 -26.96 -21.34 -0.86
C GLY A 969 -26.98 -20.61 0.49
N ARG A 970 -27.14 -19.27 0.48
CA ARG A 970 -27.23 -18.49 1.73
C ARG A 970 -28.56 -18.69 2.47
N LEU A 971 -29.69 -18.85 1.77
CA LEU A 971 -30.96 -19.17 2.44
C LEU A 971 -30.93 -20.54 3.12
N GLN A 972 -30.27 -21.52 2.50
CA GLN A 972 -30.03 -22.85 3.05
C GLN A 972 -29.15 -22.76 4.30
N ALA A 973 -28.06 -21.99 4.24
CA ALA A 973 -27.14 -21.79 5.37
C ALA A 973 -27.83 -21.30 6.65
N TYR A 974 -28.74 -20.34 6.52
CA TYR A 974 -29.48 -19.77 7.66
C TYR A 974 -30.80 -20.50 7.96
N GLY A 975 -31.02 -21.70 7.41
CA GLY A 975 -32.21 -22.51 7.68
C GLY A 975 -33.53 -21.83 7.28
N ARG A 976 -33.51 -20.94 6.27
CA ARG A 976 -34.70 -20.18 5.82
C ARG A 976 -35.53 -20.92 4.78
N LEU A 977 -35.04 -22.05 4.28
CA LEU A 977 -35.77 -22.95 3.38
C LEU A 977 -36.49 -24.04 4.17
N LYS A 978 -37.59 -24.55 3.61
CA LYS A 978 -38.38 -25.63 4.26
C LYS A 978 -37.68 -26.99 4.23
N GLN A 979 -36.89 -27.22 3.20
CA GLN A 979 -36.10 -28.41 2.94
C GLN A 979 -34.86 -27.98 2.15
N PRO A 980 -33.75 -28.75 2.18
CA PRO A 980 -32.61 -28.48 1.32
C PRO A 980 -33.03 -28.46 -0.15
N VAL A 981 -32.60 -27.42 -0.87
CA VAL A 981 -32.91 -27.22 -2.30
C VAL A 981 -31.65 -27.34 -3.16
N LEU A 982 -30.49 -26.93 -2.63
CA LEU A 982 -29.20 -27.12 -3.29
C LEU A 982 -28.65 -28.50 -2.89
N ASP A 983 -28.66 -29.43 -3.83
CA ASP A 983 -28.08 -30.77 -3.70
C ASP A 983 -26.66 -30.83 -4.29
N ALA A 984 -26.03 -32.01 -4.27
CA ALA A 984 -24.66 -32.19 -4.75
C ALA A 984 -24.50 -31.85 -6.24
N GLU A 985 -25.50 -32.18 -7.06
CA GLU A 985 -25.50 -31.86 -8.49
C GLU A 985 -25.62 -30.35 -8.73
N GLY A 986 -26.57 -29.68 -8.06
CA GLY A 986 -26.71 -28.22 -8.12
C GLY A 986 -25.46 -27.49 -7.63
N ARG A 987 -24.80 -28.02 -6.58
CA ARG A 987 -23.52 -27.49 -6.08
C ARG A 987 -22.40 -27.64 -7.11
N ALA A 988 -22.30 -28.79 -7.78
CA ALA A 988 -21.30 -29.01 -8.82
C ALA A 988 -21.52 -28.10 -10.05
N ILE A 989 -22.77 -27.89 -10.45
CA ILE A 989 -23.13 -26.91 -11.51
C ILE A 989 -22.71 -25.50 -11.10
N TRP A 990 -23.01 -25.10 -9.87
CA TRP A 990 -22.66 -23.76 -9.37
C TRP A 990 -21.14 -23.56 -9.24
N ALA A 991 -20.42 -24.58 -8.77
CA ALA A 991 -18.96 -24.56 -8.73
C ALA A 991 -18.36 -24.40 -10.13
N LYS A 992 -18.89 -25.12 -11.13
CA LYS A 992 -18.43 -24.96 -12.53
C LYS A 992 -18.69 -23.55 -13.06
N LEU A 993 -19.85 -22.96 -12.74
CA LEU A 993 -20.13 -21.56 -13.08
C LEU A 993 -19.11 -20.62 -12.42
N ALA A 994 -18.73 -20.87 -11.17
CA ALA A 994 -17.70 -20.12 -10.45
C ALA A 994 -16.31 -20.27 -11.09
N ASP A 995 -15.97 -21.43 -11.66
CA ASP A 995 -14.72 -21.61 -12.41
C ASP A 995 -14.65 -20.74 -13.66
N TYR A 996 -15.79 -20.45 -14.30
CA TYR A 996 -15.87 -19.58 -15.47
C TYR A 996 -16.02 -18.09 -15.12
N CYS A 997 -16.76 -17.78 -14.06
CA CYS A 997 -17.17 -16.42 -13.71
C CYS A 997 -16.90 -16.10 -12.22
N PRO A 998 -15.66 -16.25 -11.71
CA PRO A 998 -15.36 -16.24 -10.29
C PRO A 998 -15.70 -14.90 -9.62
N ALA A 999 -15.34 -13.76 -10.22
CA ALA A 999 -15.64 -12.45 -9.66
C ALA A 999 -17.16 -12.18 -9.57
N MET A 1000 -17.93 -12.65 -10.56
CA MET A 1000 -19.39 -12.52 -10.58
C MET A 1000 -20.03 -13.35 -9.46
N VAL A 1001 -19.60 -14.60 -9.30
CA VAL A 1001 -20.10 -15.48 -8.25
C VAL A 1001 -19.73 -14.97 -6.86
N ALA A 1002 -18.50 -14.49 -6.67
CA ALA A 1002 -18.05 -13.91 -5.40
C ALA A 1002 -18.91 -12.70 -5.01
N ALA A 1003 -19.14 -11.77 -5.95
CA ALA A 1003 -20.00 -10.62 -5.71
C ALA A 1003 -21.42 -11.06 -5.32
N ASP A 1004 -22.03 -11.98 -6.07
CA ASP A 1004 -23.39 -12.46 -5.82
C ASP A 1004 -23.53 -13.19 -4.50
N LEU A 1005 -22.53 -13.99 -4.12
CA LEU A 1005 -22.49 -14.69 -2.85
C LEU A 1005 -22.42 -13.70 -1.67
N LEU A 1006 -21.63 -12.63 -1.81
CA LEU A 1006 -21.55 -11.56 -0.81
C LEU A 1006 -22.86 -10.75 -0.71
N LEU A 1007 -23.49 -10.42 -1.85
CA LEU A 1007 -24.79 -9.74 -1.90
C LEU A 1007 -25.88 -10.59 -1.24
N ALA A 1008 -25.94 -11.88 -1.56
CA ALA A 1008 -26.87 -12.81 -0.94
C ALA A 1008 -26.64 -12.92 0.58
N ASN A 1009 -25.37 -13.01 0.99
CA ASN A 1009 -25.00 -13.11 2.40
C ASN A 1009 -25.48 -11.89 3.19
N ALA A 1010 -25.27 -10.68 2.68
CA ALA A 1010 -25.72 -9.44 3.33
C ALA A 1010 -27.23 -9.38 3.58
N VAL A 1011 -28.04 -9.80 2.61
CA VAL A 1011 -29.51 -9.82 2.76
C VAL A 1011 -29.94 -10.83 3.83
N VAL A 1012 -29.36 -12.02 3.82
CA VAL A 1012 -29.75 -13.10 4.75
C VAL A 1012 -29.26 -12.83 6.17
N VAL A 1013 -28.02 -12.37 6.35
CA VAL A 1013 -27.46 -11.97 7.65
C VAL A 1013 -28.33 -10.90 8.31
N ARG A 1014 -28.72 -9.88 7.55
CA ARG A 1014 -29.63 -8.84 8.03
C ARG A 1014 -30.98 -9.42 8.48
N ALA A 1015 -31.57 -10.30 7.68
CA ALA A 1015 -32.86 -10.91 8.01
C ALA A 1015 -32.79 -11.72 9.31
N ASP A 1016 -31.75 -12.53 9.47
CA ASP A 1016 -31.48 -13.29 10.70
C ASP A 1016 -31.31 -12.38 11.93
N ALA A 1017 -30.52 -11.31 11.81
CA ALA A 1017 -30.32 -10.35 12.89
C ALA A 1017 -31.64 -9.66 13.31
N LEU A 1018 -32.49 -9.27 12.36
CA LEU A 1018 -33.80 -8.68 12.65
C LEU A 1018 -34.74 -9.67 13.35
N ASP A 1019 -34.71 -10.94 12.97
CA ASP A 1019 -35.52 -11.99 13.59
C ASP A 1019 -35.06 -12.24 15.03
N LYS A 1020 -33.74 -12.25 15.30
CA LYS A 1020 -33.17 -12.30 16.67
C LYS A 1020 -33.60 -11.12 17.53
N VAL A 1021 -33.55 -9.90 17.01
CA VAL A 1021 -34.01 -8.68 17.74
C VAL A 1021 -35.51 -8.76 18.04
N ARG A 1022 -36.33 -9.24 17.10
CA ARG A 1022 -37.77 -9.43 17.31
C ARG A 1022 -38.06 -10.49 18.38
N ALA A 1023 -37.32 -11.61 18.36
CA ALA A 1023 -37.44 -12.67 19.36
C ALA A 1023 -37.05 -12.17 20.76
N ALA A 1024 -35.95 -11.42 20.89
CA ALA A 1024 -35.54 -10.81 22.16
C ALA A 1024 -36.62 -9.86 22.71
N LYS A 1025 -37.16 -8.97 21.87
CA LYS A 1025 -38.27 -8.06 22.25
C LYS A 1025 -39.57 -8.79 22.58
N ALA A 1026 -39.79 -9.98 22.04
CA ALA A 1026 -40.95 -10.81 22.37
C ALA A 1026 -40.76 -11.57 23.69
N ALA A 1027 -39.52 -11.93 24.05
CA ALA A 1027 -39.18 -12.56 25.32
C ALA A 1027 -39.18 -11.58 26.51
N GLU A 1028 -38.94 -10.29 26.26
CA GLU A 1028 -39.04 -9.22 27.27
C GLU A 1028 -40.49 -8.78 27.59
N LYS A 1029 -41.46 -9.19 26.78
CA LYS A 1029 -42.90 -8.90 26.94
C LYS A 1029 -43.63 -10.09 27.54
#